data_AF-A0A6V6Z860-F1
#
_entry.id   AF-A0A6V6Z860-F1
#
_cell.length_a   1.000
_cell.length_b   1.000
_cell.length_c   1.000
_cell.angle_alpha   90.00
_cell.angle_beta   90.00
_cell.angle_gamma   90.00
#
_symmetry.space_group_name_H-M   'P 1'
#
loop_
_entity.id
_entity.type
_entity.pdbx_description
1 polymer ?
#
loop_
_entity_poly.entity_id
_entity_poly.type
_entity_poly.pdbx_seq_one_letter_code
_entity_poly.pdbx_strand_id
1 'polypeptide(L)'
;MIALTATAESTHHLQPLISDLGLILMTAGIAVLLFKKMKQPLVLGYLIAGFLAGNHFDFFPSITDMKSVEVWAEIGVIFLLFSLGLEFSFKKLMKVGGTSSVTAITQIAFMTLIGYCVGQWMGWNKMDSIFLGATLSISSTTIIIRAFDELGVKGKKFVGIVFGALIVEDIVAILMLVLLSTIAVSNEVSGGELLQSVLKLIFFLIIWFLGGIFIIPTILKKAKHLLTDEMLLIISLAMCLMMVIFAANVGFSPALGAFIMGSIIAETTQAEKIEHLIQPVKDLFGAVFFVSVGMLINPGTLVDFALPVLIITLVTIFGKAFSSSFGALLSGQPLKQSVQTGMSLAQIGEFSFIIATLGMTLKVTSGFLYPIIVAVSAITTFTTPFLIKYSESFALALEQKMPKKWVKNINRYSVNAQAIKSVSTWQIVLRSSITQIILHTIIITAIVLLSSKFVAPLVADTRFGNTLAALLTLVIIAPFLWALSLRRVKVEEVERLWEERKYRGALLMLILIRMSLGLFFVGFLLNIFFSPLVAFIALIIAIGAYQIFPKKLNEQYHKIENHFLKNLNDRENKKIDRRYANLMPWDGHMSIFDIGKESNLAGKTLEELRIRESMGINIAYIRRGEVTISIPTKTERLFPGDEISVIGTDAQITEFTNYLNQNEIEAAKNIEESEVVLRQLEVSNEDFMEKSIGQFRGKTGGMVVGIERNGNRILNPESSLILQQNDIIWVVGDKKKMAELLKTH
;
A
#
# COMPACT_ATOMS: atom_id res chain seq x y z
N MET A 1 44.13 41.79 19.09
CA MET A 1 42.84 42.14 19.76
C MET A 1 41.62 41.61 19.00
N ILE A 2 41.50 41.80 17.68
CA ILE A 2 40.31 41.37 16.91
C ILE A 2 40.10 39.83 16.89
N ALA A 3 41.17 39.02 16.90
CA ALA A 3 41.08 37.55 16.99
C ALA A 3 40.74 37.02 18.39
N LEU A 4 41.04 37.79 19.44
CA LEU A 4 40.70 37.45 20.84
C LEU A 4 39.26 37.84 21.19
N THR A 5 38.71 38.89 20.55
CA THR A 5 37.29 39.25 20.69
C THR A 5 36.38 38.30 19.92
N ALA A 6 36.77 37.83 18.72
CA ALA A 6 36.00 36.83 17.96
C ALA A 6 36.02 35.41 18.58
N THR A 7 37.11 35.03 19.25
CA THR A 7 37.18 33.77 20.02
C THR A 7 36.45 33.86 21.36
N ALA A 8 36.39 35.04 21.99
CA ALA A 8 35.57 35.29 23.17
C ALA A 8 34.06 35.34 22.86
N GLU A 9 33.63 35.92 21.73
CA GLU A 9 32.23 35.91 21.30
C GLU A 9 31.75 34.50 20.89
N SER A 10 32.60 33.71 20.22
CA SER A 10 32.22 32.33 19.83
C SER A 10 32.18 31.35 21.01
N THR A 11 33.01 31.53 22.03
CA THR A 11 32.96 30.71 23.27
C THR A 11 31.70 30.99 24.10
N HIS A 12 31.19 32.23 24.10
CA HIS A 12 29.95 32.60 24.79
C HIS A 12 28.66 32.03 24.15
N HIS A 13 28.65 31.68 22.85
CA HIS A 13 27.48 31.08 22.18
C HIS A 13 27.48 29.54 22.13
N LEU A 14 28.64 28.88 22.25
CA LEU A 14 28.75 27.41 22.33
C LEU A 14 28.41 26.88 23.74
N GLN A 15 28.74 27.66 24.77
CA GLN A 15 28.52 27.29 26.17
C GLN A 15 27.04 27.08 26.53
N PRO A 16 26.07 27.92 26.06
CA PRO A 16 24.64 27.70 26.28
C PRO A 16 24.13 26.43 25.59
N LEU A 17 24.42 26.23 24.30
CA LEU A 17 23.87 25.10 23.54
C LEU A 17 24.29 23.73 24.09
N ILE A 18 25.55 23.60 24.53
CA ILE A 18 26.09 22.38 25.14
C ILE A 18 25.53 22.18 26.55
N SER A 19 25.44 23.25 27.34
CA SER A 19 24.86 23.21 28.69
C SER A 19 23.39 22.78 28.65
N ASP A 20 22.62 23.36 27.72
CA ASP A 20 21.20 23.09 27.50
C ASP A 20 20.98 21.63 27.09
N LEU A 21 21.77 21.13 26.14
CA LEU A 21 21.73 19.71 25.75
C LEU A 21 22.07 18.80 26.92
N GLY A 22 23.10 19.12 27.71
CA GLY A 22 23.48 18.35 28.89
C GLY A 22 22.35 18.25 29.91
N LEU A 23 21.65 19.36 30.15
CA LEU A 23 20.51 19.44 31.06
C LEU A 23 19.30 18.66 30.54
N ILE A 24 18.99 18.81 29.25
CA ILE A 24 17.94 18.05 28.57
C ILE A 24 18.20 16.54 28.71
N LEU A 25 19.42 16.08 28.47
CA LEU A 25 19.75 14.66 28.56
C LEU A 25 19.75 14.15 30.01
N MET A 26 20.20 14.95 30.97
CA MET A 26 20.18 14.58 32.38
C MET A 26 18.75 14.42 32.89
N THR A 27 17.87 15.39 32.60
CA THR A 27 16.46 15.36 32.98
C THR A 27 15.71 14.23 32.27
N ALA A 28 15.98 14.01 30.97
CA ALA A 28 15.48 12.84 30.23
C ALA A 28 15.88 11.51 30.90
N GLY A 29 17.16 11.36 31.26
CA GLY A 29 17.68 10.15 31.89
C GLY A 29 16.99 9.83 33.22
N ILE A 30 16.82 10.84 34.08
CA ILE A 30 16.09 10.71 35.35
C ILE A 30 14.63 10.31 35.08
N ALA A 31 13.96 10.97 34.15
CA ALA A 31 12.58 10.67 33.81
C ALA A 31 12.39 9.25 33.27
N VAL A 32 13.31 8.77 32.42
CA VAL A 32 13.30 7.38 31.93
C VAL A 32 13.38 6.39 33.08
N LEU A 33 14.28 6.61 34.05
CA LEU A 33 14.40 5.72 35.20
C LEU A 33 13.11 5.65 36.01
N LEU A 34 12.50 6.81 36.29
CA LEU A 34 11.25 6.89 37.05
C LEU A 34 10.08 6.25 36.30
N PHE A 35 9.88 6.60 35.04
CA PHE A 35 8.75 6.12 34.24
C PHE A 35 8.87 4.64 33.90
N LYS A 36 10.09 4.15 33.64
CA LYS A 36 10.33 2.72 33.44
C LYS A 36 10.03 1.92 34.72
N LYS A 37 10.38 2.45 35.90
CA LYS A 37 10.04 1.84 37.20
C LYS A 37 8.53 1.81 37.45
N MET A 38 7.83 2.88 37.08
CA MET A 38 6.36 2.96 37.17
C MET A 38 5.64 2.19 36.05
N LYS A 39 6.38 1.62 35.10
CA LYS A 39 5.85 1.04 33.87
C LYS A 39 4.87 2.03 33.20
N GLN A 40 5.32 3.24 32.91
CA GLN A 40 4.56 4.26 32.18
C GLN A 40 5.21 4.55 30.82
N PRO A 41 4.49 5.10 29.83
CA PRO A 41 5.07 5.47 28.53
C PRO A 41 6.23 6.47 28.68
N LEU A 42 7.36 6.19 28.03
CA LEU A 42 8.58 7.02 28.16
C LEU A 42 8.38 8.45 27.62
N VAL A 43 7.62 8.60 26.53
CA VAL A 43 7.31 9.90 25.94
C VAL A 43 6.69 10.85 26.98
N LEU A 44 5.73 10.37 27.78
CA LEU A 44 5.13 11.16 28.86
C LEU A 44 6.18 11.58 29.92
N GLY A 45 7.13 10.70 30.21
CA GLY A 45 8.26 11.01 31.09
C GLY A 45 9.13 12.15 30.53
N TYR A 46 9.49 12.11 29.25
CA TYR A 46 10.24 13.19 28.60
C TYR A 46 9.49 14.52 28.62
N LEU A 47 8.18 14.50 28.39
CA LEU A 47 7.35 15.71 28.45
C LEU A 47 7.32 16.32 29.85
N ILE A 48 7.15 15.49 30.88
CA ILE A 48 7.15 15.96 32.27
C ILE A 48 8.54 16.45 32.67
N ALA A 49 9.60 15.78 32.22
CA ALA A 49 10.97 16.22 32.45
C ALA A 49 11.19 17.62 31.87
N GLY A 50 10.77 17.84 30.61
CA GLY A 50 10.80 19.14 29.97
C GLY A 50 9.97 20.17 30.70
N PHE A 51 8.73 19.83 31.06
CA PHE A 51 7.85 20.72 31.81
C PHE A 51 8.50 21.19 33.12
N LEU A 52 9.12 20.28 33.87
CA LEU A 52 9.83 20.60 35.11
C LEU A 52 11.14 21.37 34.89
N ALA A 53 11.84 21.10 33.80
CA ALA A 53 13.06 21.79 33.39
C ALA A 53 12.81 23.15 32.73
N GLY A 54 11.56 23.46 32.41
CA GLY A 54 11.14 24.73 31.82
C GLY A 54 11.34 25.91 32.77
N ASN A 55 11.36 27.12 32.21
CA ASN A 55 11.63 28.38 32.93
C ASN A 55 10.52 28.81 33.92
N HIS A 56 9.57 27.94 34.22
CA HIS A 56 8.46 28.21 35.12
C HIS A 56 8.68 27.69 36.55
N PHE A 57 9.73 26.88 36.77
CA PHE A 57 10.06 26.32 38.08
C PHE A 57 11.44 26.80 38.53
N ASP A 58 11.49 27.77 39.45
CA ASP A 58 12.74 28.36 39.98
C ASP A 58 13.66 27.36 40.72
N PHE A 59 13.13 26.18 41.09
CA PHE A 59 13.85 25.15 41.83
C PHE A 59 14.71 24.24 40.93
N PHE A 60 14.46 24.19 39.62
CA PHE A 60 15.22 23.39 38.68
C PHE A 60 16.19 24.27 37.88
N PRO A 61 17.39 23.77 37.51
CA PRO A 61 18.26 24.50 36.62
C PRO A 61 17.51 24.75 35.31
N SER A 62 17.34 26.03 34.95
CA SER A 62 16.50 26.46 33.83
C SER A 62 17.38 26.86 32.64
N ILE A 63 16.89 26.60 31.43
CA ILE A 63 17.61 26.91 30.19
C ILE A 63 17.50 28.41 29.89
N THR A 64 18.65 29.04 29.64
CA THR A 64 18.79 30.49 29.50
C THR A 64 18.39 31.01 28.11
N ASP A 65 18.36 30.19 27.06
CA ASP A 65 17.98 30.60 25.70
C ASP A 65 16.91 29.68 25.06
N MET A 66 15.69 30.20 24.91
CA MET A 66 14.58 29.50 24.24
C MET A 66 14.88 29.17 22.77
N LYS A 67 15.78 29.92 22.12
CA LYS A 67 16.14 29.68 20.71
C LYS A 67 16.96 28.40 20.54
N SER A 68 17.82 28.07 21.49
CA SER A 68 18.54 26.80 21.54
C SER A 68 17.58 25.61 21.63
N VAL A 69 16.52 25.75 22.44
CA VAL A 69 15.48 24.73 22.63
C VAL A 69 14.69 24.48 21.34
N GLU A 70 14.34 25.53 20.59
CA GLU A 70 13.67 25.43 19.28
C GLU A 70 14.53 24.64 18.27
N VAL A 71 15.83 24.95 18.16
CA VAL A 71 16.75 24.26 17.24
C VAL A 71 16.86 22.76 17.58
N TRP A 72 16.99 22.43 18.87
CA TRP A 72 17.04 21.03 19.30
C TRP A 72 15.73 20.28 19.01
N ALA A 73 14.58 20.94 19.17
CA ALA A 73 13.29 20.38 18.80
C ALA A 73 13.19 20.12 17.29
N GLU A 74 13.64 21.05 16.44
CA GLU A 74 13.63 20.88 14.97
C GLU A 74 14.48 19.68 14.52
N ILE A 75 15.71 19.56 15.04
CA ILE A 75 16.61 18.42 14.75
C ILE A 75 15.95 17.11 15.22
N GLY A 76 15.35 17.15 16.41
CA GLY A 76 14.60 16.05 16.98
C GLY A 76 13.47 15.54 16.07
N VAL A 77 12.63 16.44 15.56
CA VAL A 77 11.54 16.12 14.61
C VAL A 77 12.08 15.47 13.35
N ILE A 78 13.19 15.98 12.79
CA ILE A 78 13.79 15.44 11.57
C ILE A 78 14.16 13.96 11.75
N PHE A 79 14.90 13.63 12.81
CA PHE A 79 15.32 12.24 13.03
C PHE A 79 14.17 11.32 13.46
N LEU A 80 13.20 11.82 14.21
CA LEU A 80 11.99 11.08 14.53
C LEU A 80 11.22 10.72 13.25
N LEU A 81 10.98 11.69 12.36
CA LEU A 81 10.25 11.46 11.11
C LEU A 81 11.03 10.60 10.12
N PHE A 82 12.36 10.70 10.11
CA PHE A 82 13.21 9.81 9.34
C PHE A 82 13.10 8.35 9.80
N SER A 83 13.26 8.12 11.11
CA SER A 83 13.11 6.79 11.69
C SER A 83 11.71 6.23 11.48
N LEU A 84 10.70 7.07 11.62
CA LEU A 84 9.31 6.73 11.34
C LEU A 84 9.19 6.30 9.88
N GLY A 85 9.71 7.07 8.92
CA GLY A 85 9.80 6.68 7.52
C GLY A 85 10.44 5.31 7.28
N LEU A 86 11.49 4.94 8.04
CA LEU A 86 12.15 3.63 7.93
C LEU A 86 11.30 2.45 8.40
N GLU A 87 10.45 2.66 9.41
CA GLU A 87 9.58 1.62 9.98
C GLU A 87 8.43 1.24 9.02
N PHE A 88 7.96 2.21 8.22
CA PHE A 88 6.90 2.03 7.24
C PHE A 88 7.44 1.46 5.93
N SER A 89 6.89 0.32 5.51
CA SER A 89 7.01 -0.16 4.13
C SER A 89 5.66 -0.09 3.43
N PHE A 90 5.66 0.29 2.17
CA PHE A 90 4.45 0.46 1.35
C PHE A 90 3.70 -0.86 1.17
N LYS A 91 4.42 -1.96 1.24
CA LYS A 91 3.83 -3.29 1.21
C LYS A 91 3.09 -3.66 2.49
N LYS A 92 3.55 -3.21 3.68
CA LYS A 92 2.80 -3.42 4.93
C LYS A 92 1.44 -2.72 4.84
N LEU A 93 1.39 -1.53 4.23
CA LEU A 93 0.17 -0.76 3.97
C LEU A 93 -0.83 -1.53 3.08
N MET A 94 -0.34 -2.22 2.04
CA MET A 94 -1.19 -3.04 1.17
C MET A 94 -1.71 -4.34 1.80
N LYS A 95 -1.11 -4.80 2.91
CA LYS A 95 -1.50 -6.05 3.59
C LYS A 95 -2.58 -5.88 4.65
N VAL A 96 -3.04 -4.65 4.91
CA VAL A 96 -4.05 -4.41 5.93
C VAL A 96 -5.43 -4.88 5.45
N GLY A 97 -6.15 -5.59 6.32
CA GLY A 97 -7.49 -6.11 6.00
C GLY A 97 -8.49 -4.99 5.74
N GLY A 98 -9.30 -5.12 4.69
CA GLY A 98 -10.26 -4.09 4.28
C GLY A 98 -11.27 -3.70 5.37
N THR A 99 -11.57 -4.60 6.31
CA THR A 99 -12.45 -4.29 7.45
C THR A 99 -11.82 -3.29 8.42
N SER A 100 -10.53 -3.45 8.70
CA SER A 100 -9.76 -2.53 9.54
C SER A 100 -9.57 -1.17 8.86
N SER A 101 -9.34 -1.14 7.55
CA SER A 101 -9.22 0.10 6.79
C SER A 101 -10.51 0.92 6.80
N VAL A 102 -11.67 0.30 6.58
CA VAL A 102 -12.97 1.00 6.64
C VAL A 102 -13.22 1.53 8.06
N THR A 103 -12.88 0.74 9.08
CA THR A 103 -13.03 1.14 10.49
C THR A 103 -12.21 2.39 10.79
N ALA A 104 -10.90 2.36 10.49
CA ALA A 104 -9.98 3.47 10.76
C ALA A 104 -10.35 4.73 9.96
N ILE A 105 -10.59 4.62 8.65
CA ILE A 105 -10.91 5.79 7.81
C ILE A 105 -12.19 6.49 8.28
N THR A 106 -13.22 5.69 8.61
CA THR A 106 -14.48 6.25 9.14
C THR A 106 -14.24 6.97 10.46
N GLN A 107 -13.51 6.33 11.38
CA GLN A 107 -13.17 6.88 12.68
C GLN A 107 -12.39 8.20 12.55
N ILE A 108 -11.34 8.21 11.73
CA ILE A 108 -10.50 9.38 11.49
C ILE A 108 -11.34 10.53 10.94
N ALA A 109 -12.11 10.29 9.87
CA ALA A 109 -12.94 11.33 9.25
C ALA A 109 -13.93 11.94 10.26
N PHE A 110 -14.58 11.09 11.07
CA PHE A 110 -15.54 11.54 12.07
C PHE A 110 -14.85 12.34 13.18
N MET A 111 -13.71 11.88 13.67
CA MET A 111 -12.97 12.57 14.75
C MET A 111 -12.31 13.86 14.29
N THR A 112 -11.82 13.92 13.06
CA THR A 112 -11.32 15.17 12.48
C THR A 112 -12.44 16.19 12.36
N LEU A 113 -13.62 15.77 11.91
CA LEU A 113 -14.79 16.65 11.84
C LEU A 113 -15.25 17.11 13.23
N ILE A 114 -15.40 16.18 14.18
CA ILE A 114 -15.81 16.48 15.55
C ILE A 114 -14.81 17.44 16.20
N GLY A 115 -13.51 17.16 16.11
CA GLY A 115 -12.48 18.03 16.69
C GLY A 115 -12.48 19.42 16.04
N TYR A 116 -12.64 19.51 14.73
CA TYR A 116 -12.80 20.80 14.05
C TYR A 116 -14.02 21.58 14.57
N CYS A 117 -15.19 20.93 14.63
CA CYS A 117 -16.41 21.56 15.13
C CYS A 117 -16.30 21.99 16.59
N VAL A 118 -15.68 21.18 17.45
CA VAL A 118 -15.47 21.51 18.86
C VAL A 118 -14.50 22.70 19.00
N GLY A 119 -13.40 22.71 18.26
CA GLY A 119 -12.47 23.85 18.25
C GLY A 119 -13.15 25.15 17.79
N GLN A 120 -13.93 25.10 16.71
CA GLN A 120 -14.71 26.26 16.25
C GLN A 120 -15.78 26.70 17.26
N TRP A 121 -16.46 25.75 17.91
CA TRP A 121 -17.45 26.04 18.95
C TRP A 121 -16.82 26.73 20.17
N MET A 122 -15.57 26.40 20.48
CA MET A 122 -14.78 27.03 21.53
C MET A 122 -14.14 28.36 21.09
N GLY A 123 -14.43 28.83 19.88
CA GLY A 123 -13.93 30.09 19.33
C GLY A 123 -12.48 30.06 18.86
N TRP A 124 -11.90 28.88 18.64
CA TRP A 124 -10.51 28.76 18.20
C TRP A 124 -10.34 29.05 16.71
N ASN A 125 -9.12 29.40 16.30
CA ASN A 125 -8.82 29.64 14.89
C ASN A 125 -9.00 28.34 14.07
N LYS A 126 -9.18 28.49 12.76
CA LYS A 126 -9.35 27.38 11.81
C LYS A 126 -8.18 26.40 11.86
N MET A 127 -6.95 26.90 11.93
CA MET A 127 -5.75 26.06 12.01
C MET A 127 -5.70 25.26 13.33
N ASP A 128 -5.96 25.91 14.47
CA ASP A 128 -6.05 25.23 15.76
C ASP A 128 -7.11 24.13 15.75
N SER A 129 -8.25 24.38 15.10
CA SER A 129 -9.35 23.43 15.00
C SER A 129 -9.05 22.24 14.08
N ILE A 130 -8.34 22.48 12.96
CA ILE A 130 -7.90 21.41 12.04
C ILE A 130 -6.87 20.52 12.75
N PHE A 131 -5.87 21.13 13.42
CA PHE A 131 -4.86 20.39 14.18
C PHE A 131 -5.48 19.64 15.37
N LEU A 132 -6.47 20.24 16.07
CA LEU A 132 -7.25 19.53 17.09
C LEU A 132 -7.93 18.30 16.47
N GLY A 133 -8.65 18.44 15.35
CA GLY A 133 -9.28 17.31 14.66
C GLY A 133 -8.30 16.18 14.29
N ALA A 134 -7.15 16.55 13.72
CA ALA A 134 -6.12 15.57 13.36
C ALA A 134 -5.52 14.87 14.58
N THR A 135 -5.15 15.61 15.62
CA THR A 135 -4.56 15.05 16.84
C THR A 135 -5.53 14.12 17.59
N LEU A 136 -6.82 14.46 17.65
CA LEU A 136 -7.84 13.61 18.28
C LEU A 136 -8.12 12.33 17.49
N SER A 137 -7.93 12.33 16.18
CA SER A 137 -8.22 11.15 15.35
C SER A 137 -7.25 9.98 15.57
N ILE A 138 -6.01 10.20 15.97
CA ILE A 138 -4.98 9.13 16.00
C ILE A 138 -4.87 8.47 17.37
N SER A 139 -4.84 7.13 17.41
CA SER A 139 -4.80 6.33 18.65
C SER A 139 -3.40 5.80 18.98
N SER A 140 -3.21 5.31 20.21
CA SER A 140 -1.91 4.80 20.68
C SER A 140 -1.76 3.29 20.53
N THR A 141 -0.83 2.84 19.69
CA THR A 141 -0.52 1.42 19.50
C THR A 141 0.09 0.77 20.76
N THR A 142 1.08 1.42 21.38
CA THR A 142 1.80 0.90 22.55
C THR A 142 0.89 0.71 23.76
N ILE A 143 -0.01 1.67 24.02
CA ILE A 143 -0.93 1.60 25.16
C ILE A 143 -1.94 0.46 24.97
N ILE A 144 -2.47 0.28 23.76
CA ILE A 144 -3.46 -0.78 23.48
C ILE A 144 -2.84 -2.16 23.59
N ILE A 145 -1.69 -2.39 22.96
CA ILE A 145 -1.00 -3.69 23.00
C ILE A 145 -0.78 -4.10 24.44
N ARG A 146 -0.29 -3.17 25.26
CA ARG A 146 -0.03 -3.42 26.67
C ARG A 146 -1.31 -3.65 27.48
N ALA A 147 -2.37 -2.87 27.25
CA ALA A 147 -3.65 -3.10 27.91
C ALA A 147 -4.23 -4.48 27.53
N PHE A 148 -4.07 -4.92 26.28
CA PHE A 148 -4.48 -6.26 25.85
C PHE A 148 -3.66 -7.38 26.47
N ASP A 149 -2.36 -7.17 26.70
CA ASP A 149 -1.50 -8.08 27.46
C ASP A 149 -1.95 -8.20 28.91
N GLU A 150 -2.11 -7.06 29.59
CA GLU A 150 -2.47 -7.00 31.01
C GLU A 150 -3.86 -7.61 31.28
N LEU A 151 -4.79 -7.45 30.34
CA LEU A 151 -6.14 -8.01 30.44
C LEU A 151 -6.27 -9.44 29.87
N GLY A 152 -5.23 -9.98 29.23
CA GLY A 152 -5.25 -11.33 28.66
C GLY A 152 -6.22 -11.52 27.48
N VAL A 153 -6.54 -10.45 26.73
CA VAL A 153 -7.56 -10.47 25.66
C VAL A 153 -7.00 -10.60 24.23
N LYS A 154 -5.67 -10.72 24.07
CA LYS A 154 -4.98 -10.76 22.75
C LYS A 154 -5.54 -11.78 21.75
N GLY A 155 -6.07 -12.92 22.21
CA GLY A 155 -6.62 -13.98 21.36
C GLY A 155 -8.05 -13.74 20.85
N LYS A 156 -8.70 -12.62 21.20
CA LYS A 156 -10.10 -12.34 20.82
C LYS A 156 -10.19 -11.80 19.39
N LYS A 157 -11.27 -12.12 18.68
CA LYS A 157 -11.47 -11.73 17.26
C LYS A 157 -11.41 -10.22 17.00
N PHE A 158 -11.90 -9.39 17.92
CA PHE A 158 -11.90 -7.92 17.74
C PHE A 158 -10.49 -7.32 17.77
N VAL A 159 -9.52 -7.99 18.42
CA VAL A 159 -8.14 -7.51 18.54
C VAL A 159 -7.47 -7.41 17.17
N GLY A 160 -7.76 -8.34 16.26
CA GLY A 160 -7.25 -8.28 14.88
C GLY A 160 -7.76 -7.05 14.12
N ILE A 161 -9.01 -6.64 14.37
CA ILE A 161 -9.58 -5.43 13.77
C ILE A 161 -8.89 -4.19 14.32
N VAL A 162 -8.71 -4.13 15.64
CA VAL A 162 -8.01 -3.04 16.35
C VAL A 162 -6.57 -2.91 15.85
N PHE A 163 -5.79 -4.00 15.78
CA PHE A 163 -4.43 -3.94 15.25
C PHE A 163 -4.36 -3.49 13.81
N GLY A 164 -5.24 -4.00 12.94
CA GLY A 164 -5.30 -3.51 11.58
C GLY A 164 -5.70 -2.03 11.49
N ALA A 165 -6.62 -1.58 12.35
CA ALA A 165 -7.06 -0.19 12.38
C ALA A 165 -5.92 0.73 12.83
N LEU A 166 -5.16 0.36 13.85
CA LEU A 166 -3.98 1.08 14.31
C LEU A 166 -2.92 1.24 13.22
N ILE A 167 -2.65 0.18 12.45
CA ILE A 167 -1.72 0.28 11.32
C ILE A 167 -2.21 1.31 10.30
N VAL A 168 -3.51 1.31 9.98
CA VAL A 168 -4.09 2.30 9.05
C VAL A 168 -4.08 3.71 9.65
N GLU A 169 -4.35 3.85 10.94
CA GLU A 169 -4.27 5.13 11.65
C GLU A 169 -2.87 5.71 11.59
N ASP A 170 -1.82 4.93 11.87
CA ASP A 170 -0.43 5.40 11.81
C ASP A 170 -0.07 5.87 10.38
N ILE A 171 -0.55 5.17 9.36
CA ILE A 171 -0.38 5.56 7.95
C ILE A 171 -1.08 6.88 7.66
N VAL A 172 -2.34 7.02 8.07
CA VAL A 172 -3.11 8.25 7.82
C VAL A 172 -2.54 9.40 8.64
N ALA A 173 -2.02 9.16 9.84
CA ALA A 173 -1.36 10.16 10.68
C ALA A 173 -0.16 10.78 9.95
N ILE A 174 0.64 9.95 9.27
CA ILE A 174 1.74 10.41 8.43
C ILE A 174 1.23 11.27 7.28
N LEU A 175 0.23 10.78 6.54
CA LEU A 175 -0.35 11.54 5.44
C LEU A 175 -0.90 12.89 5.92
N MET A 176 -1.49 12.92 7.12
CA MET A 176 -1.93 14.12 7.80
C MET A 176 -0.75 15.03 8.17
N LEU A 177 0.33 14.52 8.77
CA LEU A 177 1.53 15.32 9.09
C LEU A 177 2.07 16.03 7.85
N VAL A 178 2.18 15.30 6.76
CA VAL A 178 2.66 15.79 5.47
C VAL A 178 1.72 16.82 4.84
N LEU A 179 0.41 16.58 4.92
CA LEU A 179 -0.61 17.48 4.39
C LEU A 179 -0.71 18.77 5.23
N LEU A 180 -0.74 18.64 6.55
CA LEU A 180 -0.79 19.76 7.49
C LEU A 180 0.46 20.61 7.43
N SER A 181 1.65 20.00 7.31
CA SER A 181 2.89 20.77 7.14
C SER A 181 2.92 21.55 5.84
N THR A 182 2.35 20.99 4.76
CA THR A 182 2.28 21.67 3.47
C THR A 182 1.31 22.86 3.53
N ILE A 183 0.12 22.68 4.12
CA ILE A 183 -0.85 23.76 4.32
C ILE A 183 -0.27 24.85 5.20
N ALA A 184 0.47 24.46 6.24
CA ALA A 184 1.12 25.38 7.16
C ALA A 184 2.20 26.24 6.47
N VAL A 185 2.99 25.67 5.57
CA VAL A 185 4.05 26.38 4.86
C VAL A 185 3.50 27.24 3.72
N SER A 186 2.41 26.83 3.06
CA SER A 186 1.87 27.56 1.91
C SER A 186 1.09 28.83 2.30
N ASN A 187 0.63 28.98 3.56
CA ASN A 187 -0.19 30.11 4.03
C ASN A 187 -1.47 30.40 3.20
N GLU A 188 -1.85 29.49 2.30
CA GLU A 188 -2.96 29.65 1.37
C GLU A 188 -4.14 28.76 1.82
N VAL A 189 -5.23 29.39 2.25
CA VAL A 189 -6.42 28.71 2.80
C VAL A 189 -7.59 28.73 1.79
N SER A 190 -7.43 29.33 0.62
CA SER A 190 -8.47 29.28 -0.41
C SER A 190 -8.59 27.85 -0.96
N GLY A 191 -9.81 27.37 -1.20
CA GLY A 191 -10.05 25.97 -1.58
C GLY A 191 -9.34 25.55 -2.89
N GLY A 192 -9.12 26.50 -3.81
CA GLY A 192 -8.39 26.27 -5.06
C GLY A 192 -6.88 26.11 -4.84
N GLU A 193 -6.29 27.00 -4.06
CA GLU A 193 -4.85 26.97 -3.71
C GLU A 193 -4.49 25.77 -2.83
N LEU A 194 -5.40 25.38 -1.93
CA LEU A 194 -5.23 24.20 -1.08
C LEU A 194 -5.26 22.92 -1.92
N LEU A 195 -6.18 22.81 -2.87
CA LEU A 195 -6.21 21.71 -3.84
C LEU A 195 -4.92 21.68 -4.68
N GLN A 196 -4.44 22.84 -5.14
CA GLN A 196 -3.18 22.93 -5.87
C GLN A 196 -1.97 22.51 -5.02
N SER A 197 -1.93 22.90 -3.74
CA SER A 197 -0.88 22.52 -2.80
C SER A 197 -0.88 21.02 -2.53
N VAL A 198 -2.06 20.42 -2.34
CA VAL A 198 -2.22 18.97 -2.18
C VAL A 198 -1.82 18.21 -3.46
N LEU A 199 -2.20 18.70 -4.63
CA LEU A 199 -1.78 18.10 -5.91
C LEU A 199 -0.26 18.21 -6.11
N LYS A 200 0.33 19.37 -5.81
CA LYS A 200 1.79 19.58 -5.86
C LYS A 200 2.52 18.64 -4.89
N LEU A 201 1.96 18.44 -3.70
CA LEU A 201 2.49 17.51 -2.70
C LEU A 201 2.40 16.05 -3.17
N ILE A 202 1.24 15.59 -3.65
CA ILE A 202 1.04 14.24 -4.17
C ILE A 202 2.00 13.98 -5.34
N PHE A 203 2.11 14.96 -6.24
CA PHE A 203 3.05 14.92 -7.35
C PHE A 203 4.50 14.78 -6.87
N PHE A 204 4.92 15.63 -5.93
CA PHE A 204 6.25 15.57 -5.33
C PHE A 204 6.54 14.22 -4.66
N LEU A 205 5.60 13.72 -3.85
CA LEU A 205 5.70 12.44 -3.16
C LEU A 205 5.89 11.30 -4.17
N ILE A 206 5.02 11.23 -5.19
CA ILE A 206 5.06 10.16 -6.20
C ILE A 206 6.37 10.20 -6.98
N ILE A 207 6.85 11.38 -7.39
CA ILE A 207 8.12 11.50 -8.13
C ILE A 207 9.30 11.01 -7.30
N TRP A 208 9.44 11.54 -6.08
CA TRP A 208 10.56 11.19 -5.22
C TRP A 208 10.51 9.74 -4.78
N PHE A 209 9.31 9.21 -4.60
CA PHE A 209 9.13 7.82 -4.27
C PHE A 209 9.50 6.89 -5.44
N LEU A 210 9.02 7.18 -6.66
CA LEU A 210 9.34 6.40 -7.85
C LEU A 210 10.82 6.50 -8.22
N GLY A 211 11.37 7.72 -8.26
CA GLY A 211 12.79 7.94 -8.54
C GLY A 211 13.70 7.39 -7.45
N GLY A 212 13.30 7.57 -6.18
CA GLY A 212 14.02 7.08 -5.01
C GLY A 212 14.14 5.56 -4.99
N ILE A 213 13.04 4.83 -5.17
CA ILE A 213 13.05 3.35 -5.25
C ILE A 213 13.83 2.86 -6.47
N PHE A 214 13.82 3.62 -7.57
CA PHE A 214 14.59 3.24 -8.74
C PHE A 214 16.10 3.39 -8.49
N ILE A 215 16.53 4.48 -7.84
CA ILE A 215 17.94 4.86 -7.72
C ILE A 215 18.58 4.32 -6.42
N ILE A 216 18.01 4.61 -5.26
CA ILE A 216 18.65 4.40 -3.95
C ILE A 216 18.91 2.92 -3.65
N PRO A 217 17.93 1.99 -3.77
CA PRO A 217 18.19 0.56 -3.60
C PRO A 217 19.28 0.05 -4.54
N THR A 218 19.32 0.54 -5.78
CA THR A 218 20.32 0.15 -6.78
C THR A 218 21.73 0.56 -6.35
N ILE A 219 21.91 1.81 -5.91
CA ILE A 219 23.20 2.33 -5.46
C ILE A 219 23.67 1.58 -4.20
N LEU A 220 22.81 1.46 -3.19
CA LEU A 220 23.17 0.77 -1.94
C LEU A 220 23.46 -0.72 -2.16
N LYS A 221 22.76 -1.37 -3.10
CA LYS A 221 23.01 -2.77 -3.46
C LYS A 221 24.37 -2.94 -4.16
N LYS A 222 24.73 -2.05 -5.09
CA LYS A 222 26.03 -2.06 -5.76
C LYS A 222 27.18 -1.77 -4.79
N ALA A 223 26.98 -0.81 -3.89
CA ALA A 223 27.97 -0.43 -2.89
C ALA A 223 28.07 -1.43 -1.71
N LYS A 224 27.20 -2.45 -1.64
CA LYS A 224 27.09 -3.37 -0.49
C LYS A 224 28.41 -3.94 0.03
N HIS A 225 29.36 -4.24 -0.85
CA HIS A 225 30.66 -4.81 -0.46
C HIS A 225 31.59 -3.80 0.22
N LEU A 226 31.33 -2.51 0.06
CA LEU A 226 32.11 -1.40 0.64
C LEU A 226 31.42 -0.83 1.90
N LEU A 227 30.14 -1.16 2.10
CA LEU A 227 29.29 -0.58 3.15
C LEU A 227 29.53 -1.27 4.51
N THR A 228 30.37 -0.67 5.34
CA THR A 228 30.46 -0.96 6.78
C THR A 228 29.25 -0.40 7.54
N ASP A 229 29.06 -0.83 8.79
CA ASP A 229 27.97 -0.34 9.66
C ASP A 229 28.06 1.18 9.87
N GLU A 230 29.28 1.69 10.11
CA GLU A 230 29.55 3.11 10.23
C GLU A 230 29.22 3.86 8.94
N MET A 231 29.63 3.33 7.78
CA MET A 231 29.38 3.96 6.48
C MET A 231 27.88 3.97 6.14
N LEU A 232 27.15 2.90 6.48
CA LEU A 232 25.70 2.83 6.30
C LEU A 232 24.99 3.89 7.14
N LEU A 233 25.38 4.07 8.39
CA LEU A 233 24.84 5.11 9.26
C LEU A 233 25.08 6.49 8.64
N ILE A 234 26.34 6.81 8.30
CA ILE A 234 26.72 8.12 7.74
C ILE A 234 25.97 8.39 6.43
N ILE A 235 25.94 7.43 5.50
CA ILE A 235 25.25 7.57 4.22
C ILE A 235 23.74 7.75 4.42
N SER A 236 23.13 6.99 5.34
CA SER A 236 21.70 7.10 5.62
C SER A 236 21.31 8.47 6.18
N LEU A 237 22.08 8.99 7.13
CA LEU A 237 21.86 10.33 7.71
C LEU A 237 22.15 11.43 6.69
N ALA A 238 23.20 11.29 5.88
CA ALA A 238 23.52 12.23 4.81
C ALA A 238 22.40 12.30 3.77
N MET A 239 21.87 11.15 3.33
CA MET A 239 20.73 11.10 2.41
C MET A 239 19.48 11.74 3.05
N CYS A 240 19.23 11.49 4.34
CA CYS A 240 18.14 12.12 5.08
C CYS A 240 18.24 13.65 5.06
N LEU A 241 19.37 14.20 5.51
CA LEU A 241 19.59 15.65 5.58
C LEU A 241 19.61 16.30 4.20
N MET A 242 20.14 15.62 3.17
CA MET A 242 20.09 16.13 1.80
C MET A 242 18.65 16.23 1.28
N MET A 243 17.80 15.26 1.61
CA MET A 243 16.39 15.30 1.24
C MET A 243 15.61 16.36 2.03
N VAL A 244 15.97 16.61 3.28
CA VAL A 244 15.46 17.72 4.10
C VAL A 244 15.73 19.07 3.41
N ILE A 245 16.98 19.31 3.01
CA ILE A 245 17.37 20.54 2.30
C ILE A 245 16.62 20.66 0.97
N PHE A 246 16.51 19.55 0.22
CA PHE A 246 15.77 19.55 -1.04
C PHE A 246 14.29 19.88 -0.86
N ALA A 247 13.63 19.28 0.14
CA ALA A 247 12.24 19.55 0.45
C ALA A 247 12.02 21.04 0.81
N ALA A 248 12.89 21.59 1.65
CA ALA A 248 12.85 23.01 2.02
C ALA A 248 12.98 23.94 0.80
N ASN A 249 13.90 23.64 -0.12
CA ASN A 249 14.11 24.43 -1.34
C ASN A 249 12.93 24.39 -2.33
N VAL A 250 12.09 23.34 -2.28
CA VAL A 250 10.89 23.22 -3.13
C VAL A 250 9.65 23.88 -2.49
N GLY A 251 9.80 24.35 -1.24
CA GLY A 251 8.74 24.98 -0.44
C GLY A 251 7.92 23.97 0.37
N PHE A 252 8.52 22.86 0.78
CA PHE A 252 7.92 21.90 1.71
C PHE A 252 8.65 21.87 3.05
N SER A 253 8.01 21.36 4.10
CA SER A 253 8.62 21.27 5.44
C SER A 253 9.86 20.35 5.47
N PRO A 254 10.90 20.66 6.26
CA PRO A 254 12.04 19.77 6.53
C PRO A 254 11.62 18.34 6.93
N ALA A 255 10.63 18.26 7.82
CA ALA A 255 9.95 17.06 8.28
C ALA A 255 9.54 16.10 7.13
N LEU A 256 8.97 16.64 6.05
CA LEU A 256 8.55 15.87 4.89
C LEU A 256 9.74 15.20 4.19
N GLY A 257 10.84 15.94 4.00
CA GLY A 257 12.04 15.41 3.35
C GLY A 257 12.64 14.23 4.11
N ALA A 258 12.72 14.36 5.43
CA ALA A 258 13.18 13.29 6.33
C ALA A 258 12.31 12.04 6.21
N PHE A 259 10.99 12.19 6.29
CA PHE A 259 10.04 11.08 6.15
C PHE A 259 10.16 10.39 4.79
N ILE A 260 10.19 11.15 3.69
CA ILE A 260 10.28 10.59 2.33
C ILE A 260 11.56 9.77 2.19
N MET A 261 12.70 10.29 2.62
CA MET A 261 13.96 9.55 2.53
C MET A 261 13.93 8.27 3.37
N GLY A 262 13.40 8.33 4.59
CA GLY A 262 13.21 7.15 5.43
C GLY A 262 12.38 6.08 4.72
N SER A 263 11.25 6.49 4.13
CA SER A 263 10.34 5.59 3.41
C SER A 263 10.96 4.94 2.16
N ILE A 264 11.85 5.65 1.46
CA ILE A 264 12.58 5.11 0.31
C ILE A 264 13.64 4.10 0.79
N ILE A 265 14.38 4.43 1.86
CA ILE A 265 15.38 3.52 2.44
C ILE A 265 14.72 2.26 3.01
N ALA A 266 13.50 2.37 3.53
CA ALA A 266 12.71 1.25 4.05
C ALA A 266 12.47 0.13 3.01
N GLU A 267 12.46 0.46 1.72
CA GLU A 267 12.30 -0.52 0.63
C GLU A 267 13.63 -1.17 0.20
N THR A 268 14.76 -0.75 0.77
CA THR A 268 16.08 -1.31 0.44
C THR A 268 16.33 -2.64 1.18
N THR A 269 17.23 -3.47 0.63
CA THR A 269 17.63 -4.73 1.31
C THR A 269 18.41 -4.54 2.61
N GLN A 270 18.89 -3.31 2.88
CA GLN A 270 19.64 -2.97 4.09
C GLN A 270 18.78 -2.22 5.13
N ALA A 271 17.48 -2.03 4.86
CA ALA A 271 16.58 -1.28 5.73
C ALA A 271 16.64 -1.70 7.20
N GLU A 272 16.61 -3.00 7.51
CA GLU A 272 16.67 -3.49 8.90
C GLU A 272 18.00 -3.16 9.61
N LYS A 273 19.10 -3.22 8.86
CA LYS A 273 20.42 -2.87 9.40
C LYS A 273 20.51 -1.37 9.65
N ILE A 274 20.00 -0.56 8.72
CA ILE A 274 19.94 0.89 8.83
C ILE A 274 19.03 1.31 9.99
N GLU A 275 17.85 0.68 10.13
CA GLU A 275 16.92 0.86 11.24
C GLU A 275 17.59 0.59 12.60
N HIS A 276 18.30 -0.54 12.75
CA HIS A 276 19.05 -0.85 13.97
C HIS A 276 20.18 0.16 14.25
N LEU A 277 20.90 0.62 13.22
CA LEU A 277 22.00 1.58 13.39
C LEU A 277 21.51 2.99 13.74
N ILE A 278 20.32 3.37 13.26
CA ILE A 278 19.70 4.68 13.55
C ILE A 278 18.95 4.66 14.87
N GLN A 279 18.54 3.50 15.39
CA GLN A 279 17.79 3.38 16.64
C GLN A 279 18.39 4.21 17.80
N PRO A 280 19.70 4.19 18.08
CA PRO A 280 20.28 5.04 19.13
C PRO A 280 20.17 6.54 18.84
N VAL A 281 20.29 6.93 17.56
CA VAL A 281 20.13 8.32 17.11
C VAL A 281 18.68 8.77 17.28
N LYS A 282 17.72 7.94 16.87
CA LYS A 282 16.28 8.17 17.08
C LYS A 282 15.96 8.34 18.56
N ASP A 283 16.44 7.45 19.42
CA ASP A 283 16.12 7.48 20.84
C ASP A 283 16.71 8.72 21.54
N LEU A 284 17.95 9.09 21.19
CA LEU A 284 18.60 10.29 21.70
C LEU A 284 17.86 11.57 21.27
N PHE A 285 17.66 11.75 19.97
CA PHE A 285 17.03 12.96 19.44
C PHE A 285 15.53 13.01 19.70
N GLY A 286 14.89 11.85 19.89
CA GLY A 286 13.51 11.76 20.37
C GLY A 286 13.38 12.22 21.81
N ALA A 287 14.29 11.83 22.71
CA ALA A 287 14.32 12.35 24.06
C ALA A 287 14.54 13.87 24.08
N VAL A 288 15.54 14.34 23.33
CA VAL A 288 15.82 15.79 23.19
C VAL A 288 14.59 16.54 22.69
N PHE A 289 13.94 16.04 21.63
CA PHE A 289 12.71 16.61 21.09
C PHE A 289 11.61 16.77 22.16
N PHE A 290 11.23 15.67 22.81
CA PHE A 290 10.10 15.68 23.73
C PHE A 290 10.38 16.50 24.98
N VAL A 291 11.61 16.49 25.50
CA VAL A 291 12.01 17.36 26.61
C VAL A 291 11.97 18.82 26.19
N SER A 292 12.60 19.19 25.06
CA SER A 292 12.58 20.57 24.55
C SER A 292 11.16 21.11 24.39
N VAL A 293 10.25 20.29 23.88
CA VAL A 293 8.83 20.67 23.71
C VAL A 293 8.13 20.77 25.06
N GLY A 294 8.42 19.86 26.01
CA GLY A 294 7.90 19.93 27.38
C GLY A 294 8.25 21.25 28.06
N MET A 295 9.44 21.81 27.80
CA MET A 295 9.89 23.09 28.36
C MET A 295 9.08 24.30 27.88
N LEU A 296 8.43 24.18 26.72
CA LEU A 296 7.55 25.22 26.16
C LEU A 296 6.16 25.23 26.82
N ILE A 297 5.82 24.22 27.61
CA ILE A 297 4.52 24.14 28.30
C ILE A 297 4.48 25.17 29.44
N ASN A 298 3.50 26.07 29.39
CA ASN A 298 3.24 27.02 30.47
C ASN A 298 2.22 26.44 31.48
N PRO A 299 2.57 26.26 32.77
CA PRO A 299 1.66 25.73 33.80
C PRO A 299 0.36 26.52 33.97
N GLY A 300 0.38 27.85 33.80
CA GLY A 300 -0.81 28.70 33.92
C GLY A 300 -1.88 28.33 32.89
N THR A 301 -1.45 27.96 31.67
CA THR A 301 -2.37 27.55 30.60
C THR A 301 -3.10 26.24 30.92
N LEU A 302 -2.52 25.32 31.70
CA LEU A 302 -3.22 24.09 32.08
C LEU A 302 -4.40 24.34 33.03
N VAL A 303 -4.26 25.35 33.90
CA VAL A 303 -5.33 25.75 34.83
C VAL A 303 -6.40 26.54 34.09
N ASP A 304 -5.99 27.51 33.28
CA ASP A 304 -6.90 28.36 32.49
C ASP A 304 -7.73 27.54 31.48
N PHE A 305 -7.12 26.49 30.91
CA PHE A 305 -7.76 25.60 29.94
C PHE A 305 -8.29 24.30 30.55
N ALA A 306 -8.50 24.22 31.87
CA ALA A 306 -9.02 23.01 32.52
C ALA A 306 -10.40 22.59 31.97
N LEU A 307 -11.30 23.54 31.71
CA LEU A 307 -12.61 23.27 31.11
C LEU A 307 -12.48 22.76 29.66
N PRO A 308 -11.70 23.42 28.77
CA PRO A 308 -11.30 22.88 27.46
C PRO A 308 -10.78 21.45 27.50
N VAL A 309 -9.84 21.15 28.41
CA VAL A 309 -9.28 19.79 28.58
C VAL A 309 -10.38 18.80 28.91
N LEU A 310 -11.25 19.10 29.88
CA LEU A 310 -12.35 18.22 30.27
C LEU A 310 -13.31 17.94 29.09
N ILE A 311 -13.72 19.00 28.37
CA ILE A 311 -14.62 18.87 27.21
C ILE A 311 -13.96 17.99 26.15
N ILE A 312 -12.71 18.28 25.79
CA ILE A 312 -11.99 17.53 24.75
C ILE A 312 -11.75 16.09 25.19
N THR A 313 -11.46 15.82 26.46
CA THR A 313 -11.36 14.46 26.99
C THR A 313 -12.66 13.69 26.83
N LEU A 314 -13.80 14.28 27.23
CA LEU A 314 -15.10 13.64 27.07
C LEU A 314 -15.42 13.38 25.59
N VAL A 315 -15.21 14.39 24.74
CA VAL A 315 -15.38 14.27 23.28
C VAL A 315 -14.48 13.18 22.71
N THR A 316 -13.24 13.06 23.18
CA THR A 316 -12.30 12.03 22.71
C THR A 316 -12.80 10.64 23.10
N ILE A 317 -13.12 10.43 24.38
CA ILE A 317 -13.57 9.12 24.88
C ILE A 317 -14.86 8.68 24.17
N PHE A 318 -15.88 9.53 24.18
CA PHE A 318 -17.19 9.18 23.60
C PHE A 318 -17.18 9.22 22.08
N GLY A 319 -16.55 10.24 21.49
CA GLY A 319 -16.46 10.41 20.05
C GLY A 319 -15.65 9.31 19.38
N LYS A 320 -14.49 8.91 19.93
CA LYS A 320 -13.72 7.79 19.38
C LYS A 320 -14.43 6.47 19.61
N ALA A 321 -14.93 6.21 20.82
CA ALA A 321 -15.68 4.98 21.07
C ALA A 321 -16.86 4.82 20.10
N PHE A 322 -17.62 5.89 19.87
CA PHE A 322 -18.73 5.89 18.93
C PHE A 322 -18.27 5.74 17.47
N SER A 323 -17.34 6.58 17.01
CA SER A 323 -16.91 6.62 15.60
C SER A 323 -16.19 5.34 15.17
N SER A 324 -15.34 4.78 16.03
CA SER A 324 -14.69 3.49 15.82
C SER A 324 -15.69 2.32 15.83
N SER A 325 -16.66 2.31 16.76
CA SER A 325 -17.72 1.29 16.75
C SER A 325 -18.60 1.38 15.52
N PHE A 326 -18.92 2.60 15.09
CA PHE A 326 -19.67 2.84 13.86
C PHE A 326 -18.88 2.40 12.63
N GLY A 327 -17.59 2.71 12.53
CA GLY A 327 -16.70 2.23 11.47
C GLY A 327 -16.60 0.70 11.43
N ALA A 328 -16.52 0.05 12.59
CA ALA A 328 -16.49 -1.41 12.68
C ALA A 328 -17.84 -2.04 12.24
N LEU A 329 -18.98 -1.43 12.61
CA LEU A 329 -20.30 -1.83 12.12
C LEU A 329 -20.39 -1.68 10.60
N LEU A 330 -19.96 -0.55 10.04
CA LEU A 330 -19.92 -0.30 8.60
C LEU A 330 -19.01 -1.27 7.84
N SER A 331 -17.98 -1.80 8.50
CA SER A 331 -17.11 -2.82 7.91
C SER A 331 -17.69 -4.24 7.96
N GLY A 332 -18.92 -4.40 8.45
CA GLY A 332 -19.62 -5.70 8.50
C GLY A 332 -19.33 -6.52 9.75
N GLN A 333 -18.86 -5.90 10.84
CA GLN A 333 -18.61 -6.61 12.10
C GLN A 333 -19.86 -6.68 12.97
N PRO A 334 -20.07 -7.77 13.74
CA PRO A 334 -21.17 -7.88 14.70
C PRO A 334 -21.10 -6.79 15.77
N LEU A 335 -22.27 -6.38 16.30
CA LEU A 335 -22.40 -5.30 17.29
C LEU A 335 -21.42 -5.44 18.46
N LYS A 336 -21.31 -6.66 19.03
CA LYS A 336 -20.38 -6.94 20.12
C LYS A 336 -18.92 -6.62 19.76
N GLN A 337 -18.46 -7.08 18.60
CA GLN A 337 -17.09 -6.84 18.16
C GLN A 337 -16.87 -5.36 17.85
N SER A 338 -17.85 -4.68 17.27
CA SER A 338 -17.76 -3.26 16.96
C SER A 338 -17.64 -2.38 18.21
N VAL A 339 -18.43 -2.66 19.25
CA VAL A 339 -18.33 -1.97 20.55
C VAL A 339 -16.96 -2.21 21.19
N GLN A 340 -16.49 -3.47 21.19
CA GLN A 340 -15.16 -3.81 21.71
C GLN A 340 -14.04 -3.10 20.96
N THR A 341 -14.10 -3.05 19.63
CA THR A 341 -13.16 -2.30 18.79
C THR A 341 -13.18 -0.82 19.15
N GLY A 342 -14.35 -0.20 19.27
CA GLY A 342 -14.43 1.24 19.51
C GLY A 342 -13.97 1.66 20.90
N MET A 343 -14.35 0.93 21.94
CA MET A 343 -13.87 1.22 23.30
C MET A 343 -12.37 0.97 23.47
N SER A 344 -11.73 0.20 22.58
CA SER A 344 -10.28 -0.03 22.60
C SER A 344 -9.47 1.08 21.91
N LEU A 345 -10.09 1.88 21.04
CA LEU A 345 -9.45 2.95 20.25
C LEU A 345 -9.74 4.36 20.82
N ALA A 346 -10.25 4.44 22.05
CA ALA A 346 -10.82 5.67 22.63
C ALA A 346 -9.79 6.68 23.20
N GLN A 347 -8.51 6.56 22.83
CA GLN A 347 -7.41 7.35 23.39
C GLN A 347 -6.50 7.94 22.33
N ILE A 348 -5.64 8.86 22.76
CA ILE A 348 -4.74 9.62 21.90
C ILE A 348 -3.36 8.96 21.83
N GLY A 349 -2.73 9.01 20.67
CA GLY A 349 -1.43 8.39 20.35
C GLY A 349 -0.21 9.25 20.58
N GLU A 350 0.97 8.63 20.48
CA GLU A 350 2.27 9.32 20.38
C GLU A 350 2.32 10.25 19.15
N PHE A 351 1.79 9.77 18.03
CA PHE A 351 1.69 10.54 16.79
C PHE A 351 0.87 11.83 16.95
N SER A 352 -0.10 11.86 17.87
CA SER A 352 -0.85 13.07 18.16
C SER A 352 0.02 14.15 18.81
N PHE A 353 1.03 13.77 19.61
CA PHE A 353 2.01 14.72 20.11
C PHE A 353 2.86 15.27 18.96
N ILE A 354 3.29 14.41 18.05
CA ILE A 354 4.09 14.82 16.88
C ILE A 354 3.29 15.80 16.01
N ILE A 355 2.00 15.53 15.74
CA ILE A 355 1.12 16.43 14.98
C ILE A 355 0.93 17.78 15.70
N ALA A 356 0.66 17.75 17.01
CA ALA A 356 0.48 18.97 17.79
C ALA A 356 1.76 19.82 17.84
N THR A 357 2.91 19.18 18.04
CA THR A 357 4.21 19.87 18.04
C THR A 357 4.53 20.44 16.67
N LEU A 358 4.29 19.70 15.59
CA LEU A 358 4.51 20.19 14.23
C LEU A 358 3.77 21.52 14.00
N GLY A 359 2.51 21.63 14.46
CA GLY A 359 1.75 22.88 14.38
C GLY A 359 2.40 24.04 15.15
N MET A 360 2.95 23.74 16.33
CA MET A 360 3.66 24.71 17.17
C MET A 360 5.00 25.14 16.55
N THR A 361 5.82 24.20 16.08
CA THR A 361 7.12 24.47 15.47
C THR A 361 6.98 25.25 14.16
N LEU A 362 5.95 24.94 13.37
CA LEU A 362 5.61 25.71 12.17
C LEU A 362 4.91 27.05 12.49
N LYS A 363 4.67 27.35 13.77
CA LYS A 363 4.01 28.58 14.27
C LYS A 363 2.63 28.81 13.65
N VAL A 364 1.91 27.73 13.32
CA VAL A 364 0.56 27.77 12.73
C VAL A 364 -0.55 27.45 13.73
N THR A 365 -0.20 26.91 14.89
CA THR A 365 -1.12 26.69 15.99
C THR A 365 -0.75 27.55 17.19
N SER A 366 -1.78 27.95 17.94
CA SER A 366 -1.65 28.66 19.20
C SER A 366 -0.95 27.79 20.26
N GLY A 367 -0.15 28.42 21.13
CA GLY A 367 0.65 27.72 22.15
C GLY A 367 -0.15 26.91 23.18
N PHE A 368 -1.46 27.16 23.31
CA PHE A 368 -2.33 26.43 24.25
C PHE A 368 -2.73 25.03 23.74
N LEU A 369 -2.72 24.77 22.42
CA LEU A 369 -3.27 23.53 21.86
C LEU A 369 -2.49 22.32 22.34
N TYR A 370 -1.16 22.43 22.33
CA TYR A 370 -0.28 21.33 22.69
C TYR A 370 -0.42 20.89 24.17
N PRO A 371 -0.34 21.78 25.18
CA PRO A 371 -0.62 21.41 26.57
C PRO A 371 -1.97 20.71 26.76
N ILE A 372 -3.01 21.15 26.05
CA ILE A 372 -4.33 20.51 26.09
C ILE A 372 -4.25 19.07 25.56
N ILE A 373 -3.62 18.84 24.41
CA ILE A 373 -3.46 17.49 23.85
C ILE A 373 -2.66 16.58 24.80
N VAL A 374 -1.63 17.11 25.45
CA VAL A 374 -0.85 16.38 26.47
C VAL A 374 -1.73 15.97 27.64
N ALA A 375 -2.50 16.90 28.21
CA ALA A 375 -3.40 16.62 29.32
C ALA A 375 -4.50 15.59 28.94
N VAL A 376 -5.12 15.75 27.78
CA VAL A 376 -6.15 14.82 27.28
C VAL A 376 -5.56 13.43 27.06
N SER A 377 -4.35 13.33 26.49
CA SER A 377 -3.67 12.06 26.28
C SER A 377 -3.35 11.35 27.59
N ALA A 378 -2.88 12.08 28.61
CA ALA A 378 -2.64 11.52 29.94
C ALA A 378 -3.93 10.92 30.54
N ILE A 379 -5.04 11.67 30.52
CA ILE A 379 -6.33 11.20 31.08
C ILE A 379 -6.87 9.99 30.31
N THR A 380 -6.82 10.03 28.98
CA THR A 380 -7.31 8.92 28.14
C THR A 380 -6.45 7.67 28.27
N THR A 381 -5.13 7.81 28.48
CA THR A 381 -4.21 6.70 28.77
C THR A 381 -4.63 5.94 30.03
N PHE A 382 -4.97 6.64 31.11
CA PHE A 382 -5.45 6.00 32.34
C PHE A 382 -6.84 5.38 32.17
N THR A 383 -7.69 5.97 31.33
CA THR A 383 -9.08 5.51 31.17
C THR A 383 -9.20 4.28 30.26
N THR A 384 -8.26 4.08 29.33
CA THR A 384 -8.32 3.04 28.28
C THR A 384 -8.43 1.61 28.81
N PRO A 385 -7.60 1.15 29.78
CA PRO A 385 -7.69 -0.23 30.27
C PRO A 385 -9.07 -0.54 30.87
N PHE A 386 -9.71 0.44 31.51
CA PHE A 386 -11.06 0.30 32.03
C PHE A 386 -12.10 0.18 30.91
N LEU A 387 -11.99 1.00 29.86
CA LEU A 387 -12.88 0.91 28.70
C LEU A 387 -12.77 -0.46 28.02
N ILE A 388 -11.55 -0.98 27.83
CA ILE A 388 -11.34 -2.31 27.25
C ILE A 388 -11.95 -3.38 28.16
N LYS A 389 -11.71 -3.33 29.47
CA LYS A 389 -12.25 -4.30 30.44
C LYS A 389 -13.78 -4.34 30.44
N TYR A 390 -14.44 -3.18 30.42
CA TYR A 390 -15.90 -3.09 30.47
C TYR A 390 -16.58 -3.22 29.11
N SER A 391 -15.81 -3.26 28.02
CA SER A 391 -16.34 -3.29 26.65
C SER A 391 -17.31 -4.45 26.37
N GLU A 392 -17.04 -5.64 26.93
CA GLU A 392 -17.92 -6.80 26.77
C GLU A 392 -19.26 -6.62 27.50
N SER A 393 -19.22 -6.12 28.74
CA SER A 393 -20.44 -5.89 29.52
C SER A 393 -21.30 -4.79 28.90
N PHE A 394 -20.65 -3.72 28.44
CA PHE A 394 -21.33 -2.62 27.76
C PHE A 394 -21.97 -3.07 26.44
N ALA A 395 -21.27 -3.89 25.65
CA ALA A 395 -21.80 -4.46 24.41
C ALA A 395 -23.07 -5.28 24.65
N LEU A 396 -23.09 -6.13 25.68
CA LEU A 396 -24.25 -6.94 26.04
C LEU A 396 -25.42 -6.07 26.54
N ALA A 397 -25.13 -5.07 27.38
CA ALA A 397 -26.15 -4.14 27.86
C ALA A 397 -26.77 -3.32 26.71
N LEU A 398 -25.95 -2.92 25.73
CA LEU A 398 -26.40 -2.23 24.54
C LEU A 398 -27.28 -3.13 23.66
N GLU A 399 -26.87 -4.38 23.44
CA GLU A 399 -27.65 -5.37 22.69
C GLU A 399 -29.02 -5.64 23.32
N GLN A 400 -29.11 -5.65 24.66
CA GLN A 400 -30.37 -5.81 25.38
C GLN A 400 -31.28 -4.57 25.31
N LYS A 401 -30.71 -3.37 25.35
CA LYS A 401 -31.47 -2.10 25.28
C LYS A 401 -31.91 -1.74 23.86
N MET A 402 -31.18 -2.18 22.84
CA MET A 402 -31.51 -1.88 21.45
C MET A 402 -32.75 -2.67 20.97
N PRO A 403 -33.58 -2.09 20.07
CA PRO A 403 -34.73 -2.80 19.54
C PRO A 403 -34.29 -4.06 18.77
N LYS A 404 -34.93 -5.21 19.04
CA LYS A 404 -34.58 -6.52 18.42
C LYS A 404 -34.50 -6.48 16.88
N LYS A 405 -35.29 -5.60 16.23
CA LYS A 405 -35.24 -5.37 14.77
C LYS A 405 -33.87 -4.85 14.31
N TRP A 406 -33.27 -3.91 15.04
CA TRP A 406 -31.97 -3.34 14.71
C TRP A 406 -30.85 -4.35 14.87
N VAL A 407 -30.82 -5.09 15.98
CA VAL A 407 -29.84 -6.15 16.22
C VAL A 407 -29.92 -7.23 15.13
N LYS A 408 -31.14 -7.66 14.75
CA LYS A 408 -31.34 -8.63 13.66
C LYS A 408 -30.87 -8.09 12.30
N ASN A 409 -31.08 -6.81 12.01
CA ASN A 409 -30.61 -6.18 10.78
C ASN A 409 -29.09 -6.05 10.73
N ILE A 410 -28.46 -5.65 11.84
CA ILE A 410 -26.99 -5.57 11.96
C ILE A 410 -26.37 -6.95 11.76
N ASN A 411 -26.92 -7.99 12.40
CA ASN A 411 -26.42 -9.36 12.24
C ASN A 411 -26.61 -9.88 10.81
N ARG A 412 -27.75 -9.60 10.16
CA ARG A 412 -27.96 -9.94 8.75
C ARG A 412 -26.97 -9.23 7.83
N TYR A 413 -26.73 -7.94 8.09
CA TYR A 413 -25.73 -7.16 7.36
C TYR A 413 -24.33 -7.75 7.53
N SER A 414 -23.93 -8.10 8.75
CA SER A 414 -22.62 -8.71 9.03
C SER A 414 -22.42 -10.02 8.27
N VAL A 415 -23.42 -10.91 8.27
CA VAL A 415 -23.37 -12.18 7.53
C VAL A 415 -23.26 -11.94 6.01
N ASN A 416 -24.06 -11.02 5.48
CA ASN A 416 -24.03 -10.70 4.04
C ASN A 416 -22.73 -10.00 3.64
N ALA A 417 -22.24 -9.04 4.42
CA ALA A 417 -21.00 -8.31 4.17
C ALA A 417 -19.79 -9.25 4.16
N GLN A 418 -19.79 -10.29 5.00
CA GLN A 418 -18.75 -11.33 5.00
C GLN A 418 -18.86 -12.26 3.78
N ALA A 419 -20.05 -12.46 3.21
CA ALA A 419 -20.29 -13.25 2.01
C ALA A 419 -19.93 -12.50 0.70
N ILE A 420 -19.96 -11.16 0.68
CA ILE A 420 -19.69 -10.30 -0.50
C ILE A 420 -18.18 -10.16 -0.81
N LYS A 421 -17.34 -11.13 -0.42
CA LYS A 421 -15.89 -11.08 -0.67
C LYS A 421 -15.47 -11.38 -2.13
N SER A 422 -16.39 -11.59 -3.06
CA SER A 422 -16.11 -11.64 -4.49
C SER A 422 -16.19 -10.24 -5.09
N VAL A 423 -15.05 -9.56 -5.21
CA VAL A 423 -14.96 -8.25 -5.90
C VAL A 423 -15.39 -8.43 -7.36
N SER A 424 -16.21 -7.52 -7.89
CA SER A 424 -16.61 -7.56 -9.30
C SER A 424 -15.39 -7.39 -10.21
N THR A 425 -15.23 -8.26 -11.20
CA THR A 425 -14.14 -8.23 -12.20
C THR A 425 -13.97 -6.84 -12.83
N TRP A 426 -15.06 -6.10 -13.07
CA TRP A 426 -15.03 -4.73 -13.56
C TRP A 426 -14.29 -3.76 -12.63
N GLN A 427 -14.50 -3.87 -11.32
CA GLN A 427 -13.83 -3.01 -10.33
C GLN A 427 -12.33 -3.26 -10.30
N ILE A 428 -11.89 -4.50 -10.52
CA ILE A 428 -10.47 -4.87 -10.59
C ILE A 428 -9.83 -4.18 -11.80
N VAL A 429 -10.44 -4.30 -12.99
CA VAL A 429 -9.96 -3.66 -14.22
C VAL A 429 -9.94 -2.15 -14.10
N LEU A 430 -11.02 -1.54 -13.59
CA LEU A 430 -11.15 -0.10 -13.46
C LEU A 430 -10.13 0.49 -12.46
N ARG A 431 -9.99 -0.11 -11.27
CA ARG A 431 -8.98 0.34 -10.28
C ARG A 431 -7.58 0.24 -10.85
N SER A 432 -7.22 -0.90 -11.45
CA SER A 432 -5.90 -1.11 -12.02
C SER A 432 -5.60 -0.12 -13.16
N SER A 433 -6.58 0.14 -14.03
CA SER A 433 -6.45 1.11 -15.12
C SER A 433 -6.27 2.54 -14.61
N ILE A 434 -7.07 2.97 -13.63
CA ILE A 434 -6.96 4.30 -13.03
C ILE A 434 -5.59 4.49 -12.37
N THR A 435 -5.13 3.50 -11.59
CA THR A 435 -3.81 3.57 -10.95
C THR A 435 -2.69 3.68 -11.98
N GLN A 436 -2.75 2.92 -13.09
CA GLN A 436 -1.77 3.07 -14.17
C GLN A 436 -1.83 4.45 -14.82
N ILE A 437 -3.02 4.98 -15.12
CA ILE A 437 -3.16 6.30 -15.73
C ILE A 437 -2.52 7.36 -14.84
N ILE A 438 -2.84 7.38 -13.55
CA ILE A 438 -2.30 8.35 -12.59
C ILE A 438 -0.78 8.26 -12.50
N LEU A 439 -0.23 7.06 -12.32
CA LEU A 439 1.22 6.87 -12.19
C LEU A 439 1.97 7.38 -13.42
N HIS A 440 1.57 6.96 -14.63
CA HIS A 440 2.27 7.35 -15.85
C HIS A 440 2.10 8.83 -16.17
N THR A 441 0.91 9.40 -15.91
CA THR A 441 0.66 10.84 -16.02
C THR A 441 1.65 11.63 -15.17
N ILE A 442 1.86 11.20 -13.92
CA ILE A 442 2.80 11.87 -13.00
C ILE A 442 4.24 11.71 -13.48
N ILE A 443 4.65 10.51 -13.88
CA ILE A 443 6.01 10.26 -14.40
C ILE A 443 6.30 11.13 -15.63
N ILE A 444 5.38 11.15 -16.61
CA ILE A 444 5.56 11.92 -17.85
C ILE A 444 5.64 13.41 -17.53
N THR A 445 4.72 13.92 -16.71
CA THR A 445 4.72 15.33 -16.30
C THR A 445 6.01 15.70 -15.57
N ALA A 446 6.51 14.83 -14.69
CA ALA A 446 7.77 15.03 -13.98
C ALA A 446 8.97 15.14 -14.91
N ILE A 447 9.08 14.21 -15.87
CA ILE A 447 10.18 14.20 -16.84
C ILE A 447 10.12 15.44 -17.73
N VAL A 448 8.92 15.85 -18.15
CA VAL A 448 8.73 17.06 -18.95
C VAL A 448 9.17 18.31 -18.18
N LEU A 449 8.74 18.48 -16.92
CA LEU A 449 9.12 19.63 -16.08
C LEU A 449 10.61 19.64 -15.73
N LEU A 450 11.19 18.46 -15.47
CA LEU A 450 12.61 18.34 -15.16
C LEU A 450 13.46 18.66 -16.40
N SER A 451 13.02 18.21 -17.57
CA SER A 451 13.65 18.56 -18.83
C SER A 451 13.55 20.07 -19.13
N SER A 452 12.37 20.69 -18.93
CA SER A 452 12.22 22.12 -19.16
C SER A 452 13.08 22.96 -18.20
N LYS A 453 13.27 22.52 -16.95
CA LYS A 453 14.04 23.25 -15.94
C LYS A 453 15.55 23.05 -16.05
N PHE A 454 16.01 21.85 -16.42
CA PHE A 454 17.45 21.52 -16.43
C PHE A 454 18.02 21.34 -17.83
N VAL A 455 17.31 20.63 -18.72
CA VAL A 455 17.81 20.34 -20.07
C VAL A 455 17.64 21.54 -20.98
N ALA A 456 16.52 22.27 -20.92
CA ALA A 456 16.30 23.43 -21.81
C ALA A 456 17.37 24.53 -21.64
N PRO A 457 17.78 24.95 -20.41
CA PRO A 457 18.83 25.94 -20.24
C PRO A 457 20.21 25.46 -20.69
N LEU A 458 20.52 24.16 -20.53
CA LEU A 458 21.81 23.57 -20.91
C LEU A 458 22.07 23.59 -22.43
N VAL A 459 21.00 23.57 -23.23
CA VAL A 459 21.10 23.47 -24.70
C VAL A 459 20.65 24.78 -25.39
N ALA A 460 20.30 25.81 -24.60
CA ALA A 460 19.74 27.07 -25.07
C ALA A 460 20.64 27.83 -26.06
N ASP A 461 21.97 27.72 -25.90
CA ASP A 461 22.95 28.43 -26.73
C ASP A 461 23.15 27.82 -28.13
N THR A 462 22.47 26.70 -28.44
CA THR A 462 22.60 26.02 -29.74
C THR A 462 21.41 26.34 -30.65
N ARG A 463 21.67 26.48 -31.97
CA ARG A 463 20.64 26.78 -33.00
C ARG A 463 19.48 25.77 -33.03
N PHE A 464 19.71 24.55 -32.56
CA PHE A 464 18.76 23.45 -32.49
C PHE A 464 18.48 23.02 -31.04
N GLY A 465 18.69 23.91 -30.08
CA GLY A 465 18.60 23.59 -28.65
C GLY A 465 17.24 23.06 -28.24
N ASN A 466 16.18 23.76 -28.61
CA ASN A 466 14.81 23.35 -28.31
C ASN A 466 14.42 22.05 -29.00
N THR A 467 14.86 21.84 -30.26
CA THR A 467 14.63 20.56 -30.96
C THR A 467 15.33 19.40 -30.27
N LEU A 468 16.57 19.59 -29.83
CA LEU A 468 17.37 18.55 -29.19
C LEU A 468 16.82 18.23 -27.79
N ALA A 469 16.45 19.25 -27.02
CA ALA A 469 15.79 19.10 -25.72
C ALA A 469 14.45 18.37 -25.86
N ALA A 470 13.59 18.77 -26.81
CA ALA A 470 12.31 18.12 -27.04
C ALA A 470 12.47 16.65 -27.46
N LEU A 471 13.41 16.34 -28.36
CA LEU A 471 13.66 14.98 -28.83
C LEU A 471 14.20 14.10 -27.69
N LEU A 472 15.17 14.59 -26.92
CA LEU A 472 15.72 13.88 -25.76
C LEU A 472 14.61 13.60 -24.74
N THR A 473 13.77 14.59 -24.46
CA THR A 473 12.62 14.44 -23.55
C THR A 473 11.63 13.39 -24.08
N LEU A 474 11.29 13.45 -25.38
CA LEU A 474 10.38 12.52 -26.03
C LEU A 474 10.89 11.07 -25.93
N VAL A 475 12.19 10.84 -26.14
CA VAL A 475 12.80 9.52 -26.02
C VAL A 475 12.69 8.98 -24.60
N ILE A 476 12.93 9.82 -23.58
CA ILE A 476 12.82 9.39 -22.18
C ILE A 476 11.36 9.07 -21.81
N ILE A 477 10.38 9.86 -22.27
CA ILE A 477 8.96 9.61 -21.95
C ILE A 477 8.31 8.53 -22.80
N ALA A 478 8.88 8.16 -23.95
CA ALA A 478 8.25 7.25 -24.92
C ALA A 478 7.80 5.89 -24.32
N PRO A 479 8.59 5.20 -23.47
CA PRO A 479 8.14 3.96 -22.82
C PRO A 479 6.93 4.17 -21.90
N PHE A 480 6.88 5.31 -21.19
CA PHE A 480 5.78 5.64 -20.28
C PHE A 480 4.54 6.12 -21.02
N LEU A 481 4.70 6.86 -22.12
CA LEU A 481 3.61 7.19 -23.04
C LEU A 481 2.97 5.90 -23.56
N TRP A 482 3.78 4.93 -24.00
CA TRP A 482 3.31 3.63 -24.48
C TRP A 482 2.52 2.87 -23.41
N ALA A 483 3.04 2.84 -22.18
CA ALA A 483 2.34 2.23 -21.05
C ALA A 483 1.02 2.95 -20.71
N LEU A 484 0.99 4.28 -20.78
CA LEU A 484 -0.23 5.06 -20.55
C LEU A 484 -1.31 4.76 -21.60
N SER A 485 -0.96 4.66 -22.88
CA SER A 485 -1.92 4.63 -23.98
C SER A 485 -2.33 3.23 -24.44
N LEU A 486 -1.36 2.32 -24.67
CA LEU A 486 -1.54 1.10 -25.46
C LEU A 486 -1.35 -0.19 -24.66
N ARG A 487 -0.74 -0.14 -23.47
CA ARG A 487 -0.53 -1.34 -22.64
C ARG A 487 -1.85 -1.97 -22.21
N ARG A 488 -1.99 -3.29 -22.37
CA ARG A 488 -3.14 -4.03 -21.84
C ARG A 488 -2.95 -4.26 -20.34
N VAL A 489 -3.91 -3.80 -19.54
CA VAL A 489 -3.93 -3.93 -18.07
C VAL A 489 -4.85 -5.08 -17.71
N LYS A 490 -4.42 -6.01 -16.85
CA LYS A 490 -5.24 -7.13 -16.37
C LYS A 490 -5.93 -7.90 -17.51
N VAL A 491 -5.10 -8.52 -18.34
CA VAL A 491 -5.49 -9.11 -19.63
C VAL A 491 -6.61 -10.13 -19.48
N GLU A 492 -6.51 -11.07 -18.54
CA GLU A 492 -7.52 -12.10 -18.30
C GLU A 492 -8.87 -11.51 -17.87
N GLU A 493 -8.84 -10.54 -16.96
CA GLU A 493 -10.05 -9.91 -16.44
C GLU A 493 -10.73 -9.01 -17.50
N VAL A 494 -9.93 -8.36 -18.35
CA VAL A 494 -10.43 -7.60 -19.51
C VAL A 494 -11.03 -8.53 -20.57
N GLU A 495 -10.39 -9.66 -20.86
CA GLU A 495 -10.90 -10.64 -21.84
C GLU A 495 -12.24 -11.21 -21.38
N ARG A 496 -12.37 -11.61 -20.10
CA ARG A 496 -13.65 -12.03 -19.52
C ARG A 496 -14.75 -10.96 -19.64
N LEU A 497 -14.41 -9.69 -19.36
CA LEU A 497 -15.37 -8.59 -19.49
C LEU A 497 -15.68 -8.23 -20.96
N TRP A 498 -14.77 -8.54 -21.89
CA TRP A 498 -14.97 -8.29 -23.31
C TRP A 498 -15.99 -9.26 -23.93
N GLU A 499 -16.08 -10.47 -23.40
CA GLU A 499 -17.12 -11.44 -23.78
C GLU A 499 -18.52 -10.91 -23.46
N GLU A 500 -18.66 -10.20 -22.33
CA GLU A 500 -19.90 -9.57 -21.90
C GLU A 500 -20.24 -8.29 -22.69
N ARG A 501 -21.30 -8.34 -23.51
CA ARG A 501 -21.75 -7.20 -24.35
C ARG A 501 -21.97 -5.91 -23.57
N LYS A 502 -22.36 -6.00 -22.30
CA LYS A 502 -22.60 -4.87 -21.38
C LYS A 502 -21.35 -4.03 -21.12
N TYR A 503 -20.16 -4.65 -21.03
CA TYR A 503 -18.93 -3.96 -20.63
C TYR A 503 -18.05 -3.53 -21.81
N ARG A 504 -18.28 -4.06 -23.03
CA ARG A 504 -17.52 -3.69 -24.24
C ARG A 504 -17.44 -2.18 -24.47
N GLY A 505 -18.56 -1.46 -24.34
CA GLY A 505 -18.58 -0.01 -24.53
C GLY A 505 -17.72 0.74 -23.50
N ALA A 506 -17.77 0.32 -22.24
CA ALA A 506 -16.98 0.93 -21.17
C ALA A 506 -15.48 0.65 -21.33
N LEU A 507 -15.11 -0.55 -21.78
CA LEU A 507 -13.72 -0.91 -22.07
C LEU A 507 -13.18 -0.10 -23.27
N LEU A 508 -13.97 0.06 -24.33
CA LEU A 508 -13.62 0.92 -25.47
C LEU A 508 -13.43 2.38 -25.05
N MET A 509 -14.33 2.90 -24.23
CA MET A 509 -14.23 4.26 -23.68
C MET A 509 -12.94 4.44 -22.87
N LEU A 510 -12.57 3.45 -22.05
CA LEU A 510 -11.35 3.47 -21.26
C LEU A 510 -10.10 3.49 -22.16
N ILE A 511 -10.08 2.71 -23.25
CA ILE A 511 -8.98 2.73 -24.24
C ILE A 511 -8.90 4.10 -24.93
N LEU A 512 -10.04 4.67 -25.34
CA LEU A 512 -10.09 5.99 -25.98
C LEU A 512 -9.57 7.10 -25.07
N ILE A 513 -9.96 7.10 -23.79
CA ILE A 513 -9.47 8.05 -22.79
C ILE A 513 -7.94 7.97 -22.68
N ARG A 514 -7.38 6.76 -22.61
CA ARG A 514 -5.93 6.52 -22.51
C ARG A 514 -5.16 6.99 -23.75
N MET A 515 -5.69 6.71 -24.93
CA MET A 515 -5.10 7.19 -26.20
C MET A 515 -5.14 8.72 -26.31
N SER A 516 -6.26 9.34 -25.90
CA SER A 516 -6.42 10.79 -25.86
C SER A 516 -5.43 11.43 -24.88
N LEU A 517 -5.26 10.87 -23.68
CA LEU A 517 -4.27 11.30 -22.69
C LEU A 517 -2.83 11.19 -23.23
N GLY A 518 -2.49 10.10 -23.92
CA GLY A 518 -1.18 9.94 -24.56
C GLY A 518 -0.92 11.04 -25.60
N LEU A 519 -1.90 11.31 -26.47
CA LEU A 519 -1.80 12.36 -27.48
C LEU A 519 -1.67 13.76 -26.85
N PHE A 520 -2.45 14.02 -25.79
CA PHE A 520 -2.38 15.25 -25.01
C PHE A 520 -0.96 15.49 -24.47
N PHE A 521 -0.31 14.48 -23.88
CA PHE A 521 1.04 14.64 -23.33
C PHE A 521 2.11 14.89 -24.40
N VAL A 522 1.98 14.28 -25.58
CA VAL A 522 2.87 14.58 -26.71
C VAL A 522 2.68 16.03 -27.16
N GLY A 523 1.43 16.49 -27.31
CA GLY A 523 1.12 17.88 -27.65
C GLY A 523 1.60 18.87 -26.58
N PHE A 524 1.40 18.55 -25.30
CA PHE A 524 1.83 19.35 -24.16
C PHE A 524 3.36 19.52 -24.13
N LEU A 525 4.13 18.45 -24.33
CA LEU A 525 5.58 18.52 -24.46
C LEU A 525 5.98 19.44 -25.61
N LEU A 526 5.39 19.24 -26.80
CA LEU A 526 5.76 20.02 -27.97
C LEU A 526 5.45 21.51 -27.82
N ASN A 527 4.35 21.86 -27.14
CA ASN A 527 3.98 23.26 -26.87
C ASN A 527 4.94 23.97 -25.88
N ILE A 528 5.69 23.22 -25.06
CA ILE A 528 6.71 23.80 -24.16
C ILE A 528 7.96 24.23 -24.95
N PHE A 529 8.35 23.47 -25.97
CA PHE A 529 9.62 23.67 -26.68
C PHE A 529 9.48 24.34 -28.06
N PHE A 530 8.29 24.29 -28.66
CA PHE A 530 8.05 24.75 -30.02
C PHE A 530 6.90 25.77 -30.12
N SER A 531 6.91 26.56 -31.18
CA SER A 531 5.74 27.37 -31.56
C SER A 531 4.57 26.46 -31.97
N PRO A 532 3.30 26.92 -31.86
CA PRO A 532 2.13 26.08 -32.11
C PRO A 532 2.11 25.37 -33.47
N LEU A 533 2.60 26.03 -34.53
CA LEU A 533 2.66 25.45 -35.89
C LEU A 533 3.71 24.33 -36.01
N VAL A 534 4.90 24.54 -35.44
CA VAL A 534 5.98 23.53 -35.45
C VAL A 534 5.63 22.35 -34.54
N ALA A 535 4.99 22.62 -33.40
CA ALA A 535 4.47 21.60 -32.50
C ALA A 535 3.45 20.70 -33.20
N PHE A 536 2.55 21.25 -34.03
CA PHE A 536 1.55 20.46 -34.76
C PHE A 536 2.19 19.51 -35.79
N ILE A 537 3.17 19.98 -36.56
CA ILE A 537 3.89 19.13 -37.53
C ILE A 537 4.69 18.04 -36.80
N ALA A 538 5.37 18.40 -35.72
CA ALA A 538 6.12 17.45 -34.89
C ALA A 538 5.22 16.41 -34.21
N LEU A 539 3.97 16.77 -33.88
CA LEU A 539 2.97 15.84 -33.32
C LEU A 539 2.61 14.74 -34.32
N ILE A 540 2.39 15.09 -35.59
CA ILE A 540 2.07 14.12 -36.65
C ILE A 540 3.23 13.13 -36.85
N ILE A 541 4.47 13.64 -36.88
CA ILE A 541 5.68 12.82 -36.98
C ILE A 541 5.82 11.89 -35.76
N ALA A 542 5.56 12.41 -34.56
CA ALA A 542 5.62 11.64 -33.32
C ALA A 542 4.57 10.51 -33.30
N ILE A 543 3.33 10.75 -33.77
CA ILE A 543 2.29 9.72 -33.90
C ILE A 543 2.75 8.62 -34.88
N GLY A 544 3.32 8.99 -36.03
CA GLY A 544 3.84 8.05 -37.01
C GLY A 544 4.95 7.17 -36.44
N ALA A 545 5.93 7.77 -35.77
CA ALA A 545 7.02 7.05 -35.10
C ALA A 545 6.49 6.11 -33.98
N TYR A 546 5.46 6.55 -33.25
CA TYR A 546 4.85 5.81 -32.16
C TYR A 546 4.14 4.52 -32.62
N GLN A 547 3.61 4.49 -33.85
CA GLN A 547 3.01 3.29 -34.44
C GLN A 547 4.06 2.28 -34.97
N ILE A 548 5.26 2.74 -35.32
CA ILE A 548 6.30 1.92 -35.96
C ILE A 548 7.08 1.07 -34.94
N PHE A 549 7.23 1.53 -33.68
CA PHE A 549 8.11 0.87 -32.69
C PHE A 549 7.41 0.33 -31.42
N PRO A 550 6.21 -0.29 -31.46
CA PRO A 550 5.51 -0.72 -30.24
C PRO A 550 6.25 -1.81 -29.48
N LYS A 551 6.93 -2.75 -30.19
CA LYS A 551 7.68 -3.84 -29.55
C LYS A 551 8.87 -3.34 -28.73
N LYS A 552 9.67 -2.42 -29.28
CA LYS A 552 10.84 -1.86 -28.59
C LYS A 552 10.45 -1.00 -27.39
N LEU A 553 9.38 -0.19 -27.51
CA LEU A 553 8.87 0.61 -26.40
C LEU A 553 8.33 -0.29 -25.27
N ASN A 554 7.62 -1.36 -25.62
CA ASN A 554 7.16 -2.35 -24.64
C ASN A 554 8.32 -3.04 -23.93
N GLU A 555 9.34 -3.48 -24.66
CA GLU A 555 10.53 -4.11 -24.07
C GLU A 555 11.30 -3.18 -23.13
N GLN A 556 11.50 -1.92 -23.54
CA GLN A 556 12.16 -0.92 -22.68
C GLN A 556 11.34 -0.65 -21.42
N TYR A 557 10.03 -0.46 -21.57
CA TYR A 557 9.14 -0.27 -20.44
C TYR A 557 9.18 -1.46 -19.48
N HIS A 558 9.08 -2.69 -19.99
CA HIS A 558 9.16 -3.90 -19.16
C HIS A 558 10.49 -4.02 -18.44
N LYS A 559 11.62 -3.62 -19.04
CA LYS A 559 12.91 -3.57 -18.34
C LYS A 559 12.86 -2.60 -17.16
N ILE A 560 12.30 -1.41 -17.35
CA ILE A 560 12.15 -0.38 -16.31
C ILE A 560 11.20 -0.88 -15.21
N GLU A 561 10.04 -1.40 -15.59
CA GLU A 561 9.03 -1.93 -14.67
C GLU A 561 9.58 -3.12 -13.86
N ASN A 562 10.23 -4.08 -14.51
CA ASN A 562 10.82 -5.23 -13.83
C ASN A 562 11.94 -4.80 -12.88
N HIS A 563 12.76 -3.81 -13.26
CA HIS A 563 13.77 -3.25 -12.35
C HIS A 563 13.13 -2.57 -11.13
N PHE A 564 12.08 -1.78 -11.35
CA PHE A 564 11.33 -1.13 -10.26
C PHE A 564 10.66 -2.16 -9.35
N LEU A 565 9.93 -3.13 -9.92
CA LEU A 565 9.26 -4.19 -9.18
C LEU A 565 10.26 -5.09 -8.44
N LYS A 566 11.42 -5.36 -9.03
CA LYS A 566 12.52 -6.06 -8.37
C LYS A 566 13.01 -5.26 -7.16
N ASN A 567 13.32 -3.98 -7.32
CA ASN A 567 13.74 -3.13 -6.19
C ASN A 567 12.68 -3.06 -5.07
N LEU A 568 11.41 -2.91 -5.43
CA LEU A 568 10.29 -2.90 -4.48
C LEU A 568 10.11 -4.25 -3.76
N ASN A 569 10.37 -5.36 -4.46
CA ASN A 569 10.15 -6.71 -3.94
C ASN A 569 11.38 -7.35 -3.29
N ASP A 570 12.57 -6.85 -3.58
CA ASP A 570 13.86 -7.42 -3.19
C ASP A 570 13.99 -7.61 -1.67
N ARG A 571 13.51 -6.67 -0.85
CA ARG A 571 13.54 -6.79 0.62
C ARG A 571 12.75 -8.02 1.10
N GLU A 572 11.56 -8.22 0.55
CA GLU A 572 10.66 -9.30 0.98
C GLU A 572 11.12 -10.65 0.44
N ASN A 573 11.49 -10.73 -0.83
CA ASN A 573 12.05 -11.92 -1.43
C ASN A 573 13.27 -12.40 -0.63
N LYS A 574 14.18 -11.50 -0.28
CA LYS A 574 15.37 -11.84 0.50
C LYS A 574 15.07 -12.23 1.96
N LYS A 575 14.00 -11.71 2.57
CA LYS A 575 13.52 -12.17 3.89
C LYS A 575 12.98 -13.58 3.82
N ILE A 576 12.23 -13.88 2.75
CA ILE A 576 11.71 -15.21 2.46
C ILE A 576 12.89 -16.17 2.26
N ASP A 577 13.86 -15.82 1.41
CA ASP A 577 15.08 -16.60 1.17
C ASP A 577 15.87 -16.85 2.46
N ARG A 578 16.10 -15.82 3.28
CA ARG A 578 16.80 -15.95 4.58
C ARG A 578 16.04 -16.80 5.59
N ARG A 579 14.72 -16.64 5.69
CA ARG A 579 13.90 -17.45 6.61
C ARG A 579 14.00 -18.92 6.25
N TYR A 580 13.99 -19.24 4.96
CA TYR A 580 14.16 -20.61 4.50
C TYR A 580 15.61 -21.09 4.67
N ALA A 581 16.61 -20.31 4.26
CA ALA A 581 18.02 -20.65 4.41
C ALA A 581 18.44 -20.90 5.88
N ASN A 582 17.96 -20.09 6.82
CA ASN A 582 18.27 -20.27 8.25
C ASN A 582 17.56 -21.47 8.90
N LEU A 583 16.55 -22.04 8.24
CA LEU A 583 15.83 -23.23 8.72
C LEU A 583 16.32 -24.53 8.07
N MET A 584 17.19 -24.44 7.06
CA MET A 584 17.70 -25.59 6.33
C MET A 584 19.14 -25.90 6.77
N PRO A 585 19.40 -27.05 7.42
CA PRO A 585 20.76 -27.49 7.63
C PRO A 585 21.42 -27.90 6.30
N TRP A 586 22.76 -28.04 6.29
CA TRP A 586 23.56 -28.63 5.18
C TRP A 586 23.49 -27.90 3.81
N ASP A 587 23.49 -26.55 3.78
CA ASP A 587 23.50 -25.72 2.56
C ASP A 587 22.32 -25.95 1.60
N GLY A 588 21.21 -26.52 2.10
CA GLY A 588 19.99 -26.71 1.33
C GLY A 588 19.24 -25.39 1.09
N HIS A 589 18.69 -25.21 -0.11
CA HIS A 589 17.77 -24.12 -0.42
C HIS A 589 16.50 -24.65 -1.11
N MET A 590 15.46 -23.80 -1.14
CA MET A 590 14.24 -24.09 -1.88
C MET A 590 14.28 -23.44 -3.25
N SER A 591 13.99 -24.22 -4.28
CA SER A 591 13.84 -23.76 -5.66
C SER A 591 12.47 -24.14 -6.19
N ILE A 592 11.93 -23.33 -7.09
CA ILE A 592 10.60 -23.50 -7.66
C ILE A 592 10.74 -23.86 -9.14
N PHE A 593 9.99 -24.86 -9.58
CA PHE A 593 9.98 -25.37 -10.95
C PHE A 593 8.56 -25.49 -11.46
N ASP A 594 8.38 -25.29 -12.77
CA ASP A 594 7.11 -25.49 -13.44
C ASP A 594 7.13 -26.81 -14.22
N ILE A 595 6.05 -27.59 -14.13
CA ILE A 595 5.86 -28.77 -14.97
C ILE A 595 5.32 -28.31 -16.32
N GLY A 596 6.14 -28.47 -17.37
CA GLY A 596 5.77 -28.17 -18.75
C GLY A 596 4.43 -28.80 -19.17
N LYS A 597 3.68 -28.10 -20.02
CA LYS A 597 2.34 -28.53 -20.45
C LYS A 597 2.34 -29.90 -21.14
N GLU A 598 3.40 -30.19 -21.88
CA GLU A 598 3.64 -31.43 -22.62
C GLU A 598 4.76 -32.27 -21.98
N SER A 599 4.79 -32.31 -20.64
CA SER A 599 5.80 -33.08 -19.90
C SER A 599 5.40 -34.55 -19.74
N ASN A 600 6.34 -35.47 -20.02
CA ASN A 600 6.20 -36.92 -19.75
C ASN A 600 6.11 -37.29 -18.27
N LEU A 601 6.28 -36.30 -17.38
CA LEU A 601 6.15 -36.44 -15.93
C LEU A 601 4.71 -36.16 -15.47
N ALA A 602 3.92 -35.44 -16.28
CA ALA A 602 2.53 -35.17 -15.98
C ALA A 602 1.71 -36.47 -15.98
N GLY A 603 0.80 -36.58 -15.01
CA GLY A 603 -0.03 -37.74 -14.76
C GLY A 603 0.61 -38.82 -13.86
N LYS A 604 1.93 -38.81 -13.65
CA LYS A 604 2.61 -39.78 -12.77
C LYS A 604 2.54 -39.37 -11.30
N THR A 605 2.52 -40.36 -10.41
CA THR A 605 2.59 -40.13 -8.95
C THR A 605 4.01 -39.87 -8.49
N LEU A 606 4.19 -39.19 -7.34
CA LEU A 606 5.52 -39.01 -6.73
C LEU A 606 6.20 -40.35 -6.40
N GLU A 607 5.44 -41.39 -6.07
CA GLU A 607 5.92 -42.77 -5.85
C GLU A 607 6.45 -43.42 -7.14
N GLU A 608 5.81 -43.17 -8.27
CA GLU A 608 6.28 -43.65 -9.58
C GLU A 608 7.54 -42.90 -10.03
N LEU A 609 7.62 -41.60 -9.73
CA LEU A 609 8.73 -40.74 -10.13
C LEU A 609 9.99 -40.92 -9.28
N ARG A 610 9.86 -41.38 -8.03
CA ARG A 610 10.98 -41.67 -7.11
C ARG A 610 12.02 -40.55 -7.02
N ILE A 611 11.58 -39.29 -7.08
CA ILE A 611 12.46 -38.10 -7.15
C ILE A 611 13.32 -37.99 -5.90
N ARG A 612 12.76 -38.36 -4.74
CA ARG A 612 13.46 -38.33 -3.46
C ARG A 612 14.56 -39.39 -3.40
N GLU A 613 14.27 -40.60 -3.84
CA GLU A 613 15.20 -41.73 -3.79
C GLU A 613 16.30 -41.63 -4.85
N SER A 614 16.00 -41.04 -6.01
CA SER A 614 16.95 -40.91 -7.13
C SER A 614 17.88 -39.71 -7.00
N MET A 615 17.35 -38.53 -6.65
CA MET A 615 18.11 -37.26 -6.65
C MET A 615 18.33 -36.70 -5.24
N GLY A 616 17.75 -37.32 -4.21
CA GLY A 616 17.90 -36.91 -2.81
C GLY A 616 17.13 -35.63 -2.46
N ILE A 617 16.08 -35.33 -3.22
CA ILE A 617 15.35 -34.06 -3.19
C ILE A 617 13.97 -34.23 -2.56
N ASN A 618 13.50 -33.23 -1.80
CA ASN A 618 12.16 -33.26 -1.22
C ASN A 618 11.25 -32.22 -1.86
N ILE A 619 9.99 -32.58 -2.13
CA ILE A 619 8.98 -31.64 -2.63
C ILE A 619 8.26 -31.04 -1.42
N ALA A 620 8.40 -29.72 -1.25
CA ALA A 620 7.81 -28.97 -0.14
C ALA A 620 6.32 -28.70 -0.35
N TYR A 621 5.93 -28.30 -1.56
CA TYR A 621 4.54 -28.10 -1.96
C TYR A 621 4.38 -28.25 -3.47
N ILE A 622 3.15 -28.52 -3.89
CA ILE A 622 2.70 -28.45 -5.28
C ILE A 622 1.59 -27.40 -5.35
N ARG A 623 1.75 -26.37 -6.16
CA ARG A 623 0.72 -25.37 -6.43
C ARG A 623 0.09 -25.67 -7.79
N ARG A 624 -1.22 -25.94 -7.75
CA ARG A 624 -2.07 -26.26 -8.89
C ARG A 624 -3.10 -25.15 -9.07
N GLY A 625 -2.77 -24.17 -9.91
CA GLY A 625 -3.55 -22.94 -10.02
C GLY A 625 -3.63 -22.23 -8.66
N GLU A 626 -4.86 -22.08 -8.13
CA GLU A 626 -5.11 -21.43 -6.84
C GLU A 626 -4.98 -22.38 -5.63
N VAL A 627 -4.86 -23.69 -5.85
CA VAL A 627 -4.80 -24.69 -4.78
C VAL A 627 -3.34 -25.04 -4.49
N THR A 628 -2.93 -24.95 -3.23
CA THR A 628 -1.59 -25.38 -2.80
C THR A 628 -1.71 -26.64 -1.94
N ILE A 629 -1.09 -27.72 -2.42
CA ILE A 629 -0.95 -28.98 -1.69
C ILE A 629 0.37 -28.90 -0.91
N SER A 630 0.26 -28.67 0.39
CA SER A 630 1.42 -28.60 1.28
C SER A 630 1.88 -30.01 1.68
N ILE A 631 3.18 -30.28 1.58
CA ILE A 631 3.80 -31.57 1.94
C ILE A 631 3.09 -32.73 1.22
N PRO A 632 3.18 -32.79 -0.11
CA PRO A 632 2.47 -33.78 -0.91
C PRO A 632 2.87 -35.21 -0.50
N THR A 633 1.89 -36.09 -0.46
CA THR A 633 2.12 -37.50 -0.14
C THR A 633 2.62 -38.25 -1.38
N LYS A 634 3.19 -39.44 -1.19
CA LYS A 634 3.74 -40.25 -2.28
C LYS A 634 2.73 -40.60 -3.39
N THR A 635 1.44 -40.59 -3.07
CA THR A 635 0.35 -40.87 -4.02
C THR A 635 -0.05 -39.66 -4.85
N GLU A 636 0.45 -38.46 -4.53
CA GLU A 636 0.09 -37.23 -5.24
C GLU A 636 0.61 -37.27 -6.68
N ARG A 637 -0.21 -36.83 -7.64
CA ARG A 637 0.15 -36.80 -9.07
C ARG A 637 0.56 -35.39 -9.47
N LEU A 638 1.57 -35.31 -10.35
CA LEU A 638 1.92 -34.07 -11.03
C LEU A 638 0.98 -33.84 -12.20
N PHE A 639 0.54 -32.61 -12.42
CA PHE A 639 -0.29 -32.22 -13.57
C PHE A 639 0.42 -31.17 -14.44
N PRO A 640 -0.01 -31.02 -15.70
CA PRO A 640 0.48 -29.96 -16.58
C PRO A 640 0.28 -28.58 -15.94
N GLY A 641 1.34 -27.78 -15.85
CA GLY A 641 1.30 -26.44 -15.24
C GLY A 641 1.31 -26.42 -13.71
N ASP A 642 1.58 -27.54 -13.04
CA ASP A 642 1.86 -27.54 -11.60
C ASP A 642 3.19 -26.80 -11.33
N GLU A 643 3.18 -25.87 -10.37
CA GLU A 643 4.38 -25.23 -9.81
C GLU A 643 4.83 -26.05 -8.60
N ILE A 644 5.99 -26.68 -8.67
CA ILE A 644 6.55 -27.52 -7.60
C ILE A 644 7.69 -26.80 -6.89
N SER A 645 7.62 -26.77 -5.56
CA SER A 645 8.72 -26.27 -4.73
C SER A 645 9.52 -27.42 -4.16
N VAL A 646 10.83 -27.30 -4.30
CA VAL A 646 11.78 -28.39 -4.19
C VAL A 646 12.90 -27.97 -3.24
N ILE A 647 13.23 -28.82 -2.27
CA ILE A 647 14.29 -28.62 -1.27
C ILE A 647 15.48 -29.52 -1.62
N GLY A 648 16.65 -28.92 -1.83
CA GLY A 648 17.92 -29.62 -2.12
C GLY A 648 19.13 -28.70 -2.12
N THR A 649 20.32 -29.25 -2.33
CA THR A 649 21.55 -28.47 -2.58
C THR A 649 21.61 -27.96 -4.03
N ASP A 650 22.48 -26.99 -4.33
CA ASP A 650 22.69 -26.48 -5.69
C ASP A 650 22.96 -27.60 -6.72
N ALA A 651 23.74 -28.60 -6.33
CA ALA A 651 24.07 -29.74 -7.19
C ALA A 651 22.82 -30.58 -7.52
N GLN A 652 22.02 -30.91 -6.50
CA GLN A 652 20.78 -31.68 -6.64
C GLN A 652 19.74 -30.93 -7.48
N ILE A 653 19.60 -29.63 -7.24
CA ILE A 653 18.63 -28.79 -7.95
C ILE A 653 19.00 -28.66 -9.43
N THR A 654 20.29 -28.57 -9.75
CA THR A 654 20.78 -28.58 -11.13
C THR A 654 20.50 -29.92 -11.82
N GLU A 655 20.69 -31.03 -11.12
CA GLU A 655 20.35 -32.38 -11.61
C GLU A 655 18.85 -32.51 -11.89
N PHE A 656 18.00 -32.03 -10.98
CA PHE A 656 16.55 -32.03 -11.15
C PHE A 656 16.09 -31.15 -12.32
N THR A 657 16.74 -30.00 -12.54
CA THR A 657 16.47 -29.13 -13.68
C THR A 657 16.74 -29.84 -15.00
N ASN A 658 17.87 -30.55 -15.09
CA ASN A 658 18.20 -31.35 -16.27
C ASN A 658 17.20 -32.48 -16.48
N TYR A 659 16.74 -33.13 -15.41
CA TYR A 659 15.72 -34.17 -15.47
C TYR A 659 14.38 -33.64 -16.02
N LEU A 660 13.93 -32.46 -15.60
CA LEU A 660 12.72 -31.85 -16.12
C LEU A 660 12.85 -31.57 -17.63
N ASN A 661 13.94 -30.91 -18.04
CA ASN A 661 14.17 -30.54 -19.43
C ASN A 661 14.24 -31.75 -20.38
N GLN A 662 14.83 -32.86 -19.92
CA GLN A 662 14.89 -34.10 -20.72
C GLN A 662 13.50 -34.75 -20.94
N ASN A 663 12.52 -34.41 -20.10
CA ASN A 663 11.18 -34.98 -20.14
C ASN A 663 10.12 -34.03 -20.72
N GLU A 664 10.51 -32.86 -21.24
CA GLU A 664 9.62 -32.00 -22.02
C GLU A 664 9.59 -32.46 -23.49
N ILE A 665 8.39 -32.69 -24.04
CA ILE A 665 8.21 -33.08 -25.45
C ILE A 665 7.89 -31.84 -26.30
N GLU A 666 8.44 -31.77 -27.52
CA GLU A 666 7.98 -30.82 -28.53
C GLU A 666 6.58 -31.20 -29.05
N ALA A 667 5.63 -30.27 -28.97
CA ALA A 667 4.26 -30.49 -29.42
C ALA A 667 4.20 -31.01 -30.88
N ALA A 668 3.41 -32.05 -31.13
CA ALA A 668 3.21 -32.60 -32.46
C ALA A 668 2.61 -31.52 -33.40
N LYS A 669 3.28 -31.25 -34.53
CA LYS A 669 2.96 -30.17 -35.47
C LYS A 669 1.60 -30.26 -36.19
N ASN A 670 0.91 -31.39 -36.10
CA ASN A 670 -0.34 -31.63 -36.82
C ASN A 670 -1.48 -31.91 -35.83
N ILE A 671 -2.05 -30.85 -35.26
CA ILE A 671 -3.36 -30.94 -34.61
C ILE A 671 -4.39 -30.80 -35.73
N GLU A 672 -5.06 -31.89 -36.12
CA GLU A 672 -6.27 -31.77 -36.92
C GLU A 672 -7.34 -31.11 -36.05
N GLU A 673 -7.59 -29.82 -36.24
CA GLU A 673 -8.74 -29.14 -35.62
C GLU A 673 -10.03 -29.77 -36.17
N SER A 674 -10.65 -30.64 -35.37
CA SER A 674 -11.97 -31.18 -35.67
C SER A 674 -13.02 -30.07 -35.48
N GLU A 675 -13.47 -29.48 -36.59
CA GLU A 675 -14.50 -28.44 -36.57
C GLU A 675 -15.85 -29.06 -36.18
N VAL A 676 -16.41 -28.66 -35.04
CA VAL A 676 -17.72 -29.13 -34.57
C VAL A 676 -18.82 -28.23 -35.13
N VAL A 677 -19.83 -28.83 -35.78
CA VAL A 677 -20.94 -28.08 -36.39
C VAL A 677 -22.28 -28.49 -35.79
N LEU A 678 -23.19 -27.52 -35.71
CA LEU A 678 -24.61 -27.75 -35.42
C LEU A 678 -25.36 -27.91 -36.75
N ARG A 679 -26.07 -29.02 -36.92
CA ARG A 679 -26.91 -29.28 -38.09
C ARG A 679 -28.33 -29.61 -37.66
N GLN A 680 -29.29 -29.09 -38.42
CA GLN A 680 -30.69 -29.47 -38.31
C GLN A 680 -30.95 -30.60 -39.30
N LEU A 681 -31.57 -31.67 -38.82
CA LEU A 681 -31.93 -32.85 -39.59
C LEU A 681 -33.41 -33.14 -39.36
N GLU A 682 -34.12 -33.49 -40.42
CA GLU A 682 -35.49 -33.99 -40.31
C GLU A 682 -35.44 -35.53 -40.31
N VAL A 683 -36.12 -36.16 -39.35
CA VAL A 683 -36.19 -37.62 -39.25
C VAL A 683 -37.22 -38.12 -40.26
N SER A 684 -36.77 -38.33 -41.49
CA SER A 684 -37.56 -38.83 -42.62
C SER A 684 -37.23 -40.28 -43.02
N ASN A 685 -36.11 -40.81 -42.55
CA ASN A 685 -35.57 -42.11 -43.00
C ASN A 685 -35.93 -43.26 -42.03
N GLU A 686 -36.28 -44.43 -42.57
CA GLU A 686 -36.59 -45.66 -41.78
C GLU A 686 -35.44 -46.07 -40.85
N ASP A 687 -34.22 -45.66 -41.20
CA ASP A 687 -33.00 -46.08 -40.54
C ASP A 687 -32.74 -45.38 -39.18
N PHE A 688 -33.49 -44.31 -38.87
CA PHE A 688 -33.44 -43.60 -37.58
C PHE A 688 -34.80 -43.56 -36.86
N MET A 689 -35.85 -44.01 -37.51
CA MET A 689 -37.19 -44.14 -36.93
C MET A 689 -37.18 -45.18 -35.81
N GLU A 690 -37.93 -44.90 -34.74
CA GLU A 690 -38.07 -45.77 -33.56
C GLU A 690 -36.77 -46.06 -32.79
N LYS A 691 -35.67 -45.36 -33.12
CA LYS A 691 -34.41 -45.45 -32.36
C LYS A 691 -34.36 -44.41 -31.25
N SER A 692 -33.76 -44.81 -30.15
CA SER A 692 -33.46 -43.88 -29.05
C SER A 692 -32.33 -42.92 -29.45
N ILE A 693 -32.29 -41.74 -28.84
CA ILE A 693 -31.21 -40.77 -29.02
C ILE A 693 -29.84 -41.37 -28.68
N GLY A 694 -29.76 -42.25 -27.69
CA GLY A 694 -28.54 -42.98 -27.36
C GLY A 694 -28.06 -43.88 -28.52
N GLN A 695 -28.97 -44.59 -29.17
CA GLN A 695 -28.66 -45.40 -30.35
C GLN A 695 -28.28 -44.55 -31.56
N PHE A 696 -28.95 -43.41 -31.75
CA PHE A 696 -28.59 -42.41 -32.77
C PHE A 696 -27.16 -41.91 -32.56
N ARG A 697 -26.80 -41.54 -31.32
CA ARG A 697 -25.44 -41.10 -30.96
C ARG A 697 -24.40 -42.20 -31.20
N GLY A 698 -24.71 -43.44 -30.87
CA GLY A 698 -23.84 -44.59 -31.11
C GLY A 698 -23.57 -44.84 -32.60
N LYS A 699 -24.58 -44.68 -33.47
CA LYS A 699 -24.46 -44.92 -34.92
C LYS A 699 -23.82 -43.74 -35.66
N THR A 700 -24.06 -42.51 -35.23
CA THR A 700 -23.66 -41.28 -35.96
C THR A 700 -22.47 -40.55 -35.35
N GLY A 701 -22.17 -40.79 -34.06
CA GLY A 701 -21.23 -39.97 -33.29
C GLY A 701 -21.70 -38.54 -33.02
N GLY A 702 -22.92 -38.17 -33.45
CA GLY A 702 -23.53 -36.86 -33.24
C GLY A 702 -24.36 -36.81 -31.96
N MET A 703 -24.29 -35.68 -31.24
CA MET A 703 -25.06 -35.41 -30.04
C MET A 703 -26.33 -34.63 -30.38
N VAL A 704 -27.51 -35.19 -30.11
CA VAL A 704 -28.78 -34.47 -30.26
C VAL A 704 -28.92 -33.46 -29.11
N VAL A 705 -28.97 -32.17 -29.44
CA VAL A 705 -29.09 -31.05 -28.47
C VAL A 705 -30.50 -30.46 -28.41
N GLY A 706 -31.36 -30.77 -29.38
CA GLY A 706 -32.75 -30.35 -29.37
C GLY A 706 -33.61 -31.13 -30.35
N ILE A 707 -34.91 -31.19 -30.08
CA ILE A 707 -35.93 -31.81 -30.94
C ILE A 707 -37.13 -30.89 -31.00
N GLU A 708 -37.70 -30.70 -32.19
CA GLU A 708 -38.99 -30.06 -32.40
C GLU A 708 -39.97 -31.10 -32.97
N ARG A 709 -41.03 -31.36 -32.22
CA ARG A 709 -42.09 -32.32 -32.54
C ARG A 709 -43.44 -31.62 -32.48
N ASN A 710 -44.18 -31.59 -33.59
CA ASN A 710 -45.50 -30.97 -33.67
C ASN A 710 -45.54 -29.52 -33.12
N GLY A 711 -44.48 -28.75 -33.34
CA GLY A 711 -44.32 -27.37 -32.85
C GLY A 711 -43.85 -27.22 -31.39
N ASN A 712 -43.70 -28.33 -30.64
CA ASN A 712 -43.11 -28.31 -29.31
C ASN A 712 -41.61 -28.58 -29.35
N ARG A 713 -40.82 -27.67 -28.76
CA ARG A 713 -39.35 -27.76 -28.70
C ARG A 713 -38.88 -28.33 -27.37
N ILE A 714 -38.08 -29.38 -27.45
CA ILE A 714 -37.44 -30.07 -26.32
C ILE A 714 -35.94 -29.84 -26.44
N LEU A 715 -35.37 -29.08 -25.51
CA LEU A 715 -33.92 -28.83 -25.42
C LEU A 715 -33.27 -29.94 -24.57
N ASN A 716 -32.13 -30.47 -25.01
CA ASN A 716 -31.39 -31.55 -24.34
C ASN A 716 -32.26 -32.76 -23.96
N PRO A 717 -32.91 -33.43 -24.94
CA PRO A 717 -33.75 -34.59 -24.68
C PRO A 717 -32.97 -35.74 -24.02
N GLU A 718 -33.66 -36.53 -23.18
CA GLU A 718 -33.06 -37.70 -22.55
C GLU A 718 -32.60 -38.74 -23.58
N SER A 719 -31.50 -39.45 -23.29
CA SER A 719 -30.93 -40.45 -24.21
C SER A 719 -31.88 -41.62 -24.52
N SER A 720 -32.89 -41.84 -23.68
CA SER A 720 -33.95 -42.84 -23.82
C SER A 720 -35.07 -42.43 -24.79
N LEU A 721 -35.17 -41.15 -25.15
CA LEU A 721 -36.26 -40.63 -25.97
C LEU A 721 -36.19 -41.19 -27.39
N ILE A 722 -37.33 -41.67 -27.90
CA ILE A 722 -37.44 -42.32 -29.20
C ILE A 722 -37.78 -41.28 -30.28
N LEU A 723 -37.01 -41.29 -31.37
CA LEU A 723 -37.22 -40.44 -32.54
C LEU A 723 -38.46 -40.90 -33.33
N GLN A 724 -39.31 -39.95 -33.69
CA GLN A 724 -40.56 -40.15 -34.44
C GLN A 724 -40.45 -39.52 -35.83
N GLN A 725 -41.34 -39.96 -36.72
CA GLN A 725 -41.45 -39.41 -38.07
C GLN A 725 -41.75 -37.91 -38.02
N ASN A 726 -41.04 -37.12 -38.83
CA ASN A 726 -41.13 -35.65 -38.90
C ASN A 726 -40.59 -34.91 -37.67
N ASP A 727 -39.85 -35.58 -36.78
CA ASP A 727 -39.08 -34.88 -35.78
C ASP A 727 -37.98 -34.05 -36.46
N ILE A 728 -37.88 -32.77 -36.11
CA ILE A 728 -36.74 -31.93 -36.48
C ILE A 728 -35.74 -31.99 -35.33
N ILE A 729 -34.58 -32.57 -35.58
CA ILE A 729 -33.53 -32.72 -34.57
C ILE A 729 -32.34 -31.81 -34.87
N TRP A 730 -31.79 -31.22 -33.81
CA TRP A 730 -30.53 -30.48 -33.87
C TRP A 730 -29.41 -31.35 -33.34
N VAL A 731 -28.42 -31.63 -34.19
CA VAL A 731 -27.30 -32.53 -33.90
C VAL A 731 -26.00 -31.76 -33.97
N VAL A 732 -25.19 -31.92 -32.93
CA VAL A 732 -23.82 -31.39 -32.84
C VAL A 732 -22.84 -32.53 -33.08
N GLY A 733 -21.93 -32.37 -34.02
CA GLY A 733 -20.93 -33.39 -34.32
C GLY A 733 -19.78 -32.88 -35.19
N ASP A 734 -18.82 -33.76 -35.45
CA ASP A 734 -17.70 -33.47 -36.35
C ASP A 734 -18.19 -33.15 -37.77
N LYS A 735 -17.69 -32.07 -38.36
CA LYS A 735 -18.13 -31.57 -39.67
C LYS A 735 -17.99 -32.59 -40.81
N LYS A 736 -16.93 -33.42 -40.81
CA LYS A 736 -16.73 -34.45 -41.85
C LYS A 736 -17.77 -35.56 -41.68
N LYS A 737 -17.96 -36.07 -40.46
CA LYS A 737 -18.96 -37.11 -40.17
C LYS A 737 -20.40 -36.65 -40.43
N MET A 738 -20.71 -35.40 -40.06
CA MET A 738 -22.05 -34.83 -40.30
C MET A 738 -22.31 -34.55 -41.79
N ALA A 739 -21.27 -34.28 -42.59
CA ALA A 739 -21.39 -34.13 -44.04
C ALA A 739 -21.62 -35.48 -44.75
N GLU A 740 -21.02 -36.57 -44.27
CA GLU A 740 -21.30 -37.93 -44.78
C GLU A 740 -22.74 -38.37 -44.48
N LEU A 741 -23.23 -38.08 -43.29
CA LEU A 741 -24.63 -38.31 -42.91
C LEU A 741 -25.65 -37.62 -43.82
N LEU A 742 -25.31 -36.44 -44.36
CA LEU A 742 -26.13 -35.70 -45.31
C LEU A 742 -25.96 -36.17 -46.77
N LYS A 743 -24.81 -36.74 -47.15
CA LYS A 743 -24.57 -37.24 -48.52
C LYS A 743 -25.27 -38.57 -48.80
N THR A 744 -25.68 -39.28 -47.77
CA THR A 744 -26.37 -40.56 -47.87
C THR A 744 -27.90 -40.38 -48.00
N HIS A 745 -28.39 -39.12 -48.08
CA HIS A 745 -29.81 -38.72 -48.07
C HIS A 745 -30.14 -37.67 -49.12
#